data_AF-A0A9R0TP89-F1
#
_entry.id   AF-A0A9R0TP89-F1
#
_cell.length_a   1.000
_cell.length_b   1.000
_cell.length_c   1.000
_cell.angle_alpha   90.00
_cell.angle_beta   90.00
_cell.angle_gamma   90.00
#
_symmetry.space_group_name_H-M   'P 1'
#
loop_
_entity.id
_entity.type
_entity.pdbx_description
1 polymer ?
#
loop_
_entity_poly.entity_id
_entity_poly.type
_entity_poly.pdbx_seq_one_letter_code
_entity_poly.pdbx_strand_id
1 'polypeptide(L)'
;MARLFRDPRRDSASSSSNGFAPPAASPAASALPSPFSDLGVQLSPAELRETAYEVLVAASRTTGGKPLTYIPQAGPASPASASSASSANSSSSSLQRSLTSAAASKMKKALGLKSSASSKGGSPGSGGAGVKAAPRRPATVGELMRAQMRVSEPADARIRRGLLRIAAGQVDVNMLNMNFMSIYLGRRAEAMVLPLEFLQQFKASDFPDLQEHDAWQGRNLKLIEAGLLVHPFVPLNKSDSSAQRLKQIIRGAYDRPLETGKNSESMQVLRTAVTSLAGRSHDGTSDGCHWADGFPLNLHLYQMLVEACFDSDDSTVVDEIDEVIELLKKTWVILGINQMLHNLCFAWALFNHFVMSGQVDIELLSAAENQLVEVAKDAKTTKDPNYCKVLSSTLSSIMGWTEKRLLAYHETFNTSNIESMQGIVSIGVTAAKVLVEDISHEYRRRRKEETDVARSRIETYVRSSLRTAFAQRMEEADSKRSSRNPTPVMSILAKDIGDLAIKEKNLYSPILKTWHPLASGVAVATLHSCYGSELKQFIAGLTELTPETVQVLKSADKLEKDLVNIAVEDSVDSDDGGKSLIREMPPYEAENAIANLVKLWIKERVDRLKGWVDRNLKQETWSPGANRDNFAPSSVEMLRIIGETLDAFFELPIPMHPALLPDLTAGLDRSLQLYVSKAKSGCGSRSSFMPELPPLTRCEVGSKLLFKKKEKPQNPQHRGPQNGATNGTDPLGLPQLCVRLNTLQYIRSELENLEKKIKTCLRNVESAQADITNGLEFKFELCQAACQEGIQHLCETTAYKVTFFDLGHILWDTLYIADIASSRVDLLLRELDPILETISGTVHIKVRNRAITALMKATFDGFLLVILAGGPLRAFTRQDSQIIEGDFRSLRDLFLADGDGLPEELVDKASSQATSGLGRAAAAALAREGYHVVLAGRSAQLLSETAKEIHRQQPDACLEAFQVDLSSHRSIKKFEASLNQWIRDSNLEPSIQLLINNAGMLAKSHRVTEDGIDEVMQTNYIGPFILTSILLPLLKNSLVPSRVVNLTSFTHRCVSEIDVSEEALQGVKFVCLLMFSYELHRQLHISSGISVMAADPGVVETRIMRELPPCLSRFAFFILRTLNLLQQPDTGIDAVLDAALAPREASGKYFFGGKGRTIRSSVLSYDIEIAKKLWAASSALLRELRLRDCESRTG
;
A
#
# COMPACT_ATOMS: atom_id res chain seq x y z
N MET A 1 7.05 8.85 18.23
CA MET A 1 6.71 9.35 19.57
C MET A 1 7.05 8.29 20.61
N ALA A 2 8.34 8.07 20.85
CA ALA A 2 8.85 7.14 21.84
C ALA A 2 9.79 7.94 22.74
N ARG A 3 9.29 8.37 23.90
CA ARG A 3 10.01 8.96 25.04
C ARG A 3 8.96 9.53 25.98
N LEU A 4 8.49 8.71 26.92
CA LEU A 4 7.84 9.10 28.18
C LEU A 4 7.50 7.79 28.87
N PHE A 5 8.49 7.18 29.52
CA PHE A 5 8.38 6.25 30.66
C PHE A 5 9.79 5.74 30.95
N ARG A 6 10.61 6.61 31.51
CA ARG A 6 11.83 6.22 32.21
C ARG A 6 12.08 7.26 33.28
N ASP A 7 11.83 6.88 34.53
CA ASP A 7 12.44 7.53 35.68
C ASP A 7 12.98 6.43 36.61
N PRO A 8 14.04 6.69 37.38
CA PRO A 8 15.09 5.73 37.64
C PRO A 8 15.13 5.33 39.11
N ARG A 9 16.04 4.38 39.37
CA ARG A 9 16.73 4.03 40.64
C ARG A 9 16.48 2.56 41.02
N ARG A 10 17.50 1.76 40.71
CA ARG A 10 17.91 0.63 41.54
C ARG A 10 19.43 0.70 41.64
N ASP A 11 19.90 0.96 42.86
CA ASP A 11 21.24 0.57 43.25
C ASP A 11 21.24 -0.93 43.59
N SER A 12 22.38 -1.52 43.27
CA SER A 12 22.76 -2.92 43.22
C SER A 12 22.88 -3.62 44.58
N ALA A 13 22.58 -4.94 44.61
CA ALA A 13 23.50 -5.97 45.14
C ALA A 13 23.02 -7.42 44.89
N SER A 14 23.87 -8.16 44.17
CA SER A 14 24.26 -9.58 44.23
C SER A 14 23.32 -10.73 44.64
N SER A 15 23.19 -11.66 43.68
CA SER A 15 23.00 -13.12 43.69
C SER A 15 23.17 -13.95 44.99
N SER A 16 22.27 -14.93 45.19
CA SER A 16 22.59 -16.38 45.14
C SER A 16 21.38 -17.32 45.42
N SER A 17 21.26 -18.35 44.57
CA SER A 17 20.81 -19.75 44.77
C SER A 17 19.40 -20.13 45.29
N ASN A 18 18.65 -20.78 44.37
CA ASN A 18 17.82 -22.00 44.46
C ASN A 18 17.18 -22.46 45.79
N GLY A 19 15.85 -22.64 45.74
CA GLY A 19 15.10 -23.54 46.63
C GLY A 19 13.59 -23.50 46.36
N PHE A 20 13.04 -24.58 45.81
CA PHE A 20 11.60 -24.81 45.61
C PHE A 20 10.80 -24.60 46.92
N ALA A 21 9.71 -23.83 46.86
CA ALA A 21 8.67 -23.78 47.89
C ALA A 21 7.30 -24.08 47.24
N PRO A 22 6.41 -24.84 47.90
CA PRO A 22 5.13 -25.28 47.33
C PRO A 22 4.14 -24.11 47.19
N PRO A 23 3.11 -24.22 46.33
CA PRO A 23 2.22 -23.10 46.02
C PRO A 23 1.46 -22.65 47.28
N ALA A 24 1.63 -21.38 47.61
CA ALA A 24 0.93 -20.72 48.71
C ALA A 24 -0.58 -20.72 48.44
N ALA A 25 -1.35 -21.04 49.49
CA ALA A 25 -2.79 -20.92 49.53
C ALA A 25 -3.25 -19.50 49.14
N SER A 26 -4.40 -19.45 48.47
CA SER A 26 -5.12 -18.25 48.01
C SER A 26 -5.13 -17.14 49.08
N PRO A 27 -4.77 -15.88 48.75
CA PRO A 27 -4.90 -14.78 49.70
C PRO A 27 -6.39 -14.57 50.01
N ALA A 28 -6.74 -14.56 51.29
CA ALA A 28 -8.06 -14.15 51.76
C ALA A 28 -8.44 -12.81 51.11
N ALA A 29 -9.62 -12.73 50.50
CA ALA A 29 -10.09 -11.54 49.79
C ALA A 29 -10.10 -10.33 50.74
N SER A 30 -9.20 -9.37 50.51
CA SER A 30 -9.13 -8.14 51.29
C SER A 30 -10.39 -7.29 51.05
N ALA A 31 -11.04 -6.82 52.12
CA ALA A 31 -12.18 -5.91 52.05
C ALA A 31 -11.87 -4.65 51.20
N LEU A 32 -12.87 -4.15 50.47
CA LEU A 32 -12.73 -2.90 49.73
C LEU A 32 -12.53 -1.72 50.69
N PRO A 33 -11.70 -0.72 50.33
CA PRO A 33 -11.64 0.52 51.09
C PRO A 33 -13.02 1.20 51.11
N SER A 34 -13.44 1.68 52.28
CA SER A 34 -14.73 2.36 52.43
C SER A 34 -14.82 3.57 51.48
N PRO A 35 -15.94 3.77 50.77
CA PRO A 35 -16.12 4.89 49.87
C PRO A 35 -16.41 6.19 50.62
N PHE A 36 -16.64 6.14 51.93
CA PHE A 36 -16.93 7.30 52.74
C PHE A 36 -15.64 7.96 53.20
N SER A 37 -15.64 9.30 53.25
CA SER A 37 -14.47 10.06 53.72
C SER A 37 -14.10 9.68 55.16
N ASP A 38 -12.81 9.82 55.49
CA ASP A 38 -12.31 9.56 56.84
C ASP A 38 -13.00 10.49 57.86
N LEU A 39 -13.26 9.96 59.06
CA LEU A 39 -13.93 10.66 60.15
C LEU A 39 -13.03 11.71 60.80
N GLY A 40 -11.70 11.68 60.58
CA GLY A 40 -10.75 12.63 61.18
C GLY A 40 -10.61 12.47 62.71
N VAL A 41 -11.32 11.50 63.29
CA VAL A 41 -11.26 11.08 64.69
C VAL A 41 -11.04 9.57 64.69
N GLN A 42 -10.13 9.08 65.54
CA GLN A 42 -9.81 7.65 65.63
C GLN A 42 -10.94 6.88 66.37
N LEU A 43 -11.98 6.52 65.62
CA LEU A 43 -13.05 5.61 66.03
C LEU A 43 -12.83 4.24 65.38
N SER A 44 -12.75 3.20 66.20
CA SER A 44 -12.65 1.81 65.75
C SER A 44 -13.99 1.31 65.20
N PRO A 45 -13.99 0.30 64.30
CA PRO A 45 -15.23 -0.31 63.81
C PRO A 45 -16.12 -0.88 64.92
N ALA A 46 -15.52 -1.36 66.03
CA ALA A 46 -16.28 -1.85 67.19
C ALA A 46 -17.04 -0.72 67.89
N GLU A 47 -16.38 0.43 68.10
CA GLU A 47 -17.00 1.62 68.68
C GLU A 47 -18.14 2.14 67.80
N LEU A 48 -17.98 2.13 66.46
CA LEU A 48 -19.03 2.53 65.53
C LEU A 48 -20.22 1.55 65.55
N ARG A 49 -19.98 0.23 65.59
CA ARG A 49 -21.06 -0.79 65.68
C ARG A 49 -21.87 -0.64 66.96
N GLU A 50 -21.22 -0.50 68.10
CA GLU A 50 -21.94 -0.32 69.37
C GLU A 50 -22.77 0.97 69.37
N THR A 51 -22.21 2.07 68.85
CA THR A 51 -22.91 3.36 68.74
C THR A 51 -24.12 3.28 67.80
N ALA A 52 -23.95 2.64 66.65
CA ALA A 52 -25.03 2.40 65.71
C ALA A 52 -26.16 1.58 66.36
N TYR A 53 -25.81 0.54 67.12
CA TYR A 53 -26.77 -0.27 67.86
C TYR A 53 -27.47 0.54 68.97
N GLU A 54 -26.75 1.42 69.67
CA GLU A 54 -27.34 2.36 70.64
C GLU A 54 -28.41 3.25 70.00
N VAL A 55 -28.12 3.82 68.84
CA VAL A 55 -29.08 4.63 68.06
C VAL A 55 -30.30 3.80 67.65
N LEU A 56 -30.09 2.56 67.20
CA LEU A 56 -31.17 1.64 66.82
C LEU A 56 -32.12 1.31 67.98
N VAL A 57 -31.57 0.95 69.14
CA VAL A 57 -32.36 0.63 70.34
C VAL A 57 -33.08 1.87 70.85
N ALA A 58 -32.43 3.06 70.82
CA ALA A 58 -33.04 4.32 71.21
C ALA A 58 -34.23 4.68 70.30
N ALA A 59 -34.04 4.64 68.98
CA ALA A 59 -35.08 4.93 67.99
C ALA A 59 -36.29 3.98 68.13
N SER A 60 -36.02 2.69 68.32
CA SER A 60 -37.05 1.64 68.39
C SER A 60 -38.00 1.76 69.59
N ARG A 61 -37.63 2.52 70.62
CA ARG A 61 -38.47 2.73 71.83
C ARG A 61 -39.44 3.92 71.71
N THR A 62 -39.24 4.81 70.75
CA THR A 62 -39.99 6.08 70.68
C THR A 62 -41.23 6.03 69.77
N THR A 63 -41.30 5.03 68.90
CA THR A 63 -42.50 4.68 68.12
C THR A 63 -43.37 3.73 68.97
N GLY A 64 -44.64 4.02 69.22
CA GLY A 64 -45.55 3.31 70.16
C GLY A 64 -45.88 1.82 69.92
N GLY A 65 -44.97 1.03 69.34
CA GLY A 65 -45.03 -0.43 69.28
C GLY A 65 -44.30 -1.07 70.47
N LYS A 66 -44.52 -2.39 70.67
CA LYS A 66 -43.85 -3.18 71.72
C LYS A 66 -42.33 -2.92 71.69
N PRO A 67 -41.68 -2.61 72.83
CA PRO A 67 -40.21 -2.48 72.88
C PRO A 67 -39.56 -3.78 72.38
N LEU A 68 -38.36 -3.70 71.78
CA LEU A 68 -37.57 -4.88 71.41
C LEU A 68 -37.38 -5.77 72.66
N THR A 69 -38.25 -6.77 72.84
CA THR A 69 -38.35 -7.58 74.06
C THR A 69 -37.28 -8.66 74.07
N TYR A 70 -36.41 -8.59 75.08
CA TYR A 70 -35.51 -9.65 75.50
C TYR A 70 -36.14 -10.39 76.68
N ILE A 71 -36.15 -11.74 76.64
CA ILE A 71 -36.59 -12.56 77.78
C ILE A 71 -35.33 -13.20 78.39
N PRO A 72 -34.89 -12.79 79.59
CA PRO A 72 -33.76 -13.42 80.27
C PRO A 72 -34.11 -14.87 80.65
N GLN A 73 -33.20 -15.82 80.45
CA GLN A 73 -33.33 -17.16 81.03
C GLN A 73 -32.82 -17.18 82.48
N ALA A 74 -33.68 -17.49 83.44
CA ALA A 74 -33.28 -17.90 84.79
C ALA A 74 -34.31 -18.86 85.43
N GLY A 75 -33.84 -20.06 85.80
CA GLY A 75 -34.20 -20.85 87.01
C GLY A 75 -35.60 -21.49 87.17
N PRO A 76 -35.72 -22.75 87.67
CA PRO A 76 -36.97 -23.53 87.57
C PRO A 76 -37.88 -23.44 88.82
N ALA A 77 -39.19 -23.34 88.62
CA ALA A 77 -40.22 -23.88 89.55
C ALA A 77 -41.61 -23.93 88.90
N SER A 78 -42.41 -24.90 89.34
CA SER A 78 -43.55 -25.55 88.67
C SER A 78 -44.94 -24.95 89.07
N PRO A 79 -46.11 -25.58 88.79
CA PRO A 79 -47.10 -25.05 87.83
C PRO A 79 -48.52 -24.84 88.41
N ALA A 80 -49.38 -24.02 87.77
CA ALA A 80 -50.84 -24.17 87.88
C ALA A 80 -51.66 -23.49 86.78
N SER A 81 -52.50 -24.32 86.14
CA SER A 81 -53.86 -24.13 85.62
C SER A 81 -54.25 -22.98 84.66
N ALA A 82 -54.61 -23.45 83.46
CA ALA A 82 -55.47 -22.92 82.40
C ALA A 82 -56.66 -22.00 82.76
N SER A 83 -57.00 -21.09 81.84
CA SER A 83 -58.29 -21.14 81.10
C SER A 83 -58.38 -20.03 80.03
N SER A 84 -59.38 -20.20 79.17
CA SER A 84 -59.52 -19.80 77.78
C SER A 84 -60.29 -18.49 77.50
N ALA A 85 -60.10 -17.99 76.27
CA ALA A 85 -61.04 -17.25 75.43
C ALA A 85 -61.31 -15.76 75.73
N SER A 86 -60.99 -14.88 74.77
CA SER A 86 -61.95 -14.43 73.74
C SER A 86 -61.39 -13.27 72.93
N SER A 87 -61.59 -13.37 71.62
CA SER A 87 -61.32 -12.36 70.60
C SER A 87 -62.40 -11.27 70.60
N ALA A 88 -62.00 -10.01 70.47
CA ALA A 88 -62.85 -8.95 69.94
C ALA A 88 -62.04 -8.07 68.98
N ASN A 89 -62.53 -8.03 67.74
CA ASN A 89 -62.04 -7.27 66.60
C ASN A 89 -62.41 -5.78 66.68
N SER A 90 -61.78 -5.03 65.77
CA SER A 90 -62.07 -3.68 65.26
C SER A 90 -61.17 -2.58 65.84
N SER A 91 -60.60 -1.66 65.05
CA SER A 91 -60.88 -1.27 63.66
C SER A 91 -59.64 -0.70 62.99
N SER A 92 -59.61 -0.91 61.68
CA SER A 92 -58.65 -0.45 60.69
C SER A 92 -58.46 1.07 60.64
N SER A 93 -57.22 1.51 60.43
CA SER A 93 -56.96 2.65 59.54
C SER A 93 -55.97 2.20 58.45
N SER A 94 -56.39 2.44 57.22
CA SER A 94 -55.72 2.16 55.95
C SER A 94 -54.36 2.83 55.85
N LEU A 95 -53.30 2.09 55.53
CA LEU A 95 -52.02 2.66 55.12
C LEU A 95 -51.46 1.94 53.88
N GLN A 96 -51.06 2.79 52.94
CA GLN A 96 -50.49 2.48 51.63
C GLN A 96 -49.31 1.50 51.75
N ARG A 97 -49.29 0.51 50.87
CA ARG A 97 -48.14 -0.39 50.67
C ARG A 97 -46.96 0.47 50.17
N SER A 98 -45.92 0.63 51.00
CA SER A 98 -44.75 1.46 50.69
C SER A 98 -43.91 0.85 49.57
N LEU A 99 -43.34 1.69 48.69
CA LEU A 99 -42.47 1.30 47.56
C LEU A 99 -41.28 0.39 47.97
N THR A 100 -40.87 0.43 49.24
CA THR A 100 -39.79 -0.40 49.80
C THR A 100 -40.13 -1.88 49.91
N SER A 101 -41.40 -2.25 50.12
CA SER A 101 -41.78 -3.68 50.15
C SER A 101 -41.65 -4.33 48.77
N ALA A 102 -41.70 -3.54 47.70
CA ALA A 102 -41.49 -4.00 46.33
C ALA A 102 -39.99 -4.20 46.02
N ALA A 103 -39.11 -3.34 46.54
CA ALA A 103 -37.66 -3.49 46.38
C ALA A 103 -37.12 -4.70 47.16
N ALA A 104 -37.57 -4.89 48.40
CA ALA A 104 -37.18 -6.03 49.23
C ALA A 104 -37.74 -7.37 48.71
N SER A 105 -38.95 -7.38 48.14
CA SER A 105 -39.50 -8.58 47.47
C SER A 105 -38.81 -8.90 46.13
N LYS A 106 -38.41 -7.89 45.34
CA LYS A 106 -37.54 -8.09 44.15
C LYS A 106 -36.17 -8.64 44.55
N MET A 107 -35.61 -8.17 45.66
CA MET A 107 -34.35 -8.64 46.22
C MET A 107 -34.44 -10.09 46.69
N LYS A 108 -35.47 -10.45 47.48
CA LYS A 108 -35.74 -11.86 47.86
C LYS A 108 -35.86 -12.77 46.64
N LYS A 109 -36.51 -12.29 45.56
CA LYS A 109 -36.59 -13.02 44.30
C LYS A 109 -35.21 -13.18 43.60
N ALA A 110 -34.36 -12.15 43.66
CA ALA A 110 -33.01 -12.19 43.09
C ALA A 110 -32.05 -13.09 43.90
N LEU A 111 -32.30 -13.23 45.22
CA LEU A 111 -31.54 -14.04 46.18
C LEU A 111 -32.17 -15.42 46.47
N GLY A 112 -33.17 -15.84 45.67
CA GLY A 112 -33.84 -17.14 45.85
C GLY A 112 -34.64 -17.33 47.17
N LEU A 113 -34.80 -16.30 47.99
CA LEU A 113 -35.45 -16.36 49.30
C LEU A 113 -36.99 -16.43 49.18
N LYS A 114 -37.62 -17.37 49.91
CA LYS A 114 -39.08 -17.59 49.88
C LYS A 114 -39.83 -16.46 50.61
N SER A 115 -40.86 -15.89 50.01
CA SER A 115 -41.73 -14.90 50.66
C SER A 115 -42.59 -15.55 51.75
N SER A 116 -42.66 -14.95 52.94
CA SER A 116 -43.50 -15.38 54.06
C SER A 116 -45.00 -15.24 53.75
N ALA A 117 -45.58 -16.25 53.10
CA ALA A 117 -47.02 -16.40 52.95
C ALA A 117 -47.54 -17.46 53.95
N SER A 118 -48.63 -17.11 54.65
CA SER A 118 -49.27 -17.91 55.70
C SER A 118 -49.53 -19.37 55.28
N SER A 119 -48.93 -20.32 55.99
CA SER A 119 -49.18 -21.76 55.78
C SER A 119 -50.53 -22.16 56.39
N LYS A 120 -51.54 -22.40 55.56
CA LYS A 120 -52.68 -23.26 55.89
C LYS A 120 -52.45 -24.65 55.29
N GLY A 121 -52.31 -25.63 56.19
CA GLY A 121 -52.77 -27.02 56.10
C GLY A 121 -52.37 -27.89 54.90
N GLY A 122 -51.60 -28.95 55.17
CA GLY A 122 -51.53 -30.14 54.33
C GLY A 122 -50.33 -31.06 54.60
N SER A 123 -50.51 -32.06 55.47
CA SER A 123 -49.74 -33.34 55.45
C SER A 123 -50.35 -34.26 54.37
N PRO A 124 -49.74 -35.41 53.93
CA PRO A 124 -48.66 -36.22 54.53
C PRO A 124 -47.51 -36.55 53.53
N GLY A 125 -46.41 -37.24 53.81
CA GLY A 125 -45.83 -37.99 54.93
C GLY A 125 -44.63 -38.80 54.38
N SER A 126 -43.64 -39.14 55.21
CA SER A 126 -42.70 -40.29 55.09
C SER A 126 -41.29 -40.00 55.64
N GLY A 127 -40.98 -40.62 56.79
CA GLY A 127 -39.77 -41.43 57.03
C GLY A 127 -38.39 -40.79 57.01
N GLY A 128 -37.74 -40.71 58.18
CA GLY A 128 -36.29 -40.57 58.30
C GLY A 128 -35.84 -40.13 59.70
N ALA A 129 -35.36 -41.07 60.50
CA ALA A 129 -34.86 -40.82 61.85
C ALA A 129 -33.49 -40.09 61.84
N GLY A 130 -33.38 -39.02 62.62
CA GLY A 130 -32.13 -38.29 62.86
C GLY A 130 -32.27 -37.34 64.06
N VAL A 131 -31.45 -37.59 65.08
CA VAL A 131 -31.14 -36.85 66.32
C VAL A 131 -31.85 -35.49 66.50
N LYS A 132 -32.75 -35.42 67.50
CA LYS A 132 -33.39 -34.18 67.97
C LYS A 132 -32.39 -33.29 68.72
N ALA A 133 -31.89 -32.24 68.06
CA ALA A 133 -31.46 -31.04 68.75
C ALA A 133 -32.71 -30.30 69.27
N ALA A 134 -32.65 -29.79 70.51
CA ALA A 134 -33.73 -29.01 71.11
C ALA A 134 -34.11 -27.82 70.22
N PRO A 135 -35.40 -27.45 70.09
CA PRO A 135 -35.79 -26.34 69.24
C PRO A 135 -35.30 -25.04 69.87
N ARG A 136 -34.29 -24.39 69.24
CA ARG A 136 -34.01 -22.97 69.50
C ARG A 136 -35.28 -22.20 69.12
N ARG A 137 -35.85 -21.45 70.06
CA ARG A 137 -36.94 -20.50 69.76
C ARG A 137 -36.45 -19.54 68.67
N PRO A 138 -37.31 -19.12 67.72
CA PRO A 138 -36.92 -18.11 66.73
C PRO A 138 -36.43 -16.88 67.48
N ALA A 139 -35.20 -16.47 67.20
CA ALA A 139 -34.61 -15.27 67.77
C ALA A 139 -35.51 -14.08 67.40
N THR A 140 -35.76 -13.19 68.35
CA THR A 140 -36.46 -11.95 68.01
C THR A 140 -35.58 -11.10 67.08
N VAL A 141 -36.17 -10.28 66.20
CA VAL A 141 -35.40 -9.40 65.28
C VAL A 141 -34.38 -8.54 66.04
N GLY A 142 -34.65 -8.19 67.30
CA GLY A 142 -33.69 -7.50 68.17
C GLY A 142 -32.49 -8.35 68.60
N GLU A 143 -32.68 -9.64 68.86
CA GLU A 143 -31.59 -10.58 69.17
C GLU A 143 -30.73 -10.87 67.94
N LEU A 144 -31.38 -10.99 66.77
CA LEU A 144 -30.70 -11.09 65.48
C LEU A 144 -29.80 -9.87 65.23
N MET A 145 -30.36 -8.66 65.33
CA MET A 145 -29.60 -7.41 65.17
C MET A 145 -28.40 -7.31 66.12
N ARG A 146 -28.59 -7.69 67.40
CA ARG A 146 -27.50 -7.70 68.39
C ARG A 146 -26.39 -8.68 67.99
N ALA A 147 -26.76 -9.88 67.56
CA ALA A 147 -25.83 -10.91 67.14
C ALA A 147 -25.03 -10.47 65.91
N GLN A 148 -25.72 -9.98 64.86
CA GLN A 148 -25.07 -9.55 63.62
C GLN A 148 -24.16 -8.32 63.82
N MET A 149 -24.55 -7.38 64.69
CA MET A 149 -23.69 -6.23 65.05
C MET A 149 -22.56 -6.58 66.03
N ARG A 150 -22.45 -7.84 66.47
CA ARG A 150 -21.44 -8.34 67.41
C ARG A 150 -21.42 -7.59 68.74
N VAL A 151 -22.59 -7.16 69.23
CA VAL A 151 -22.75 -6.48 70.52
C VAL A 151 -22.89 -7.52 71.63
N SER A 152 -22.06 -7.41 72.68
CA SER A 152 -22.07 -8.35 73.80
C SER A 152 -23.37 -8.23 74.61
N GLU A 153 -23.83 -9.31 75.23
CA GLU A 153 -25.02 -9.28 76.10
C GLU A 153 -24.89 -8.29 77.26
N PRO A 154 -23.73 -8.18 77.95
CA PRO A 154 -23.53 -7.16 78.99
C PRO A 154 -23.62 -5.72 78.44
N ALA A 155 -23.12 -5.46 77.22
CA ALA A 155 -23.24 -4.16 76.57
C ALA A 155 -24.71 -3.84 76.23
N ASP A 156 -25.44 -4.75 75.60
CA ASP A 156 -26.87 -4.57 75.29
C ASP A 156 -27.71 -4.32 76.56
N ALA A 157 -27.50 -5.12 77.61
CA ALA A 157 -28.19 -4.94 78.89
C ALA A 157 -27.88 -3.58 79.53
N ARG A 158 -26.66 -3.06 79.38
CA ARG A 158 -26.25 -1.74 79.84
C ARG A 158 -26.96 -0.65 79.03
N ILE A 159 -26.91 -0.71 77.70
CA ILE A 159 -27.58 0.24 76.80
C ILE A 159 -29.07 0.35 77.13
N ARG A 160 -29.77 -0.79 77.25
CA ARG A 160 -31.20 -0.83 77.59
C ARG A 160 -31.50 -0.23 78.97
N ARG A 161 -30.68 -0.54 79.99
CA ARG A 161 -30.80 0.06 81.33
C ARG A 161 -30.53 1.57 81.31
N GLY A 162 -29.52 2.03 80.56
CA GLY A 162 -29.22 3.44 80.37
C GLY A 162 -30.41 4.18 79.77
N LEU A 163 -30.95 3.68 78.66
CA LEU A 163 -32.13 4.26 78.02
C LEU A 163 -33.37 4.23 78.94
N LEU A 164 -33.53 3.21 79.80
CA LEU A 164 -34.57 3.18 80.83
C LEU A 164 -34.37 4.28 81.88
N ARG A 165 -33.14 4.50 82.36
CA ARG A 165 -32.81 5.58 83.29
C ARG A 165 -33.03 6.97 82.67
N ILE A 166 -32.71 7.13 81.38
CA ILE A 166 -32.99 8.36 80.61
C ILE A 166 -34.50 8.61 80.57
N ALA A 167 -35.31 7.59 80.24
CA ALA A 167 -36.77 7.71 80.19
C ALA A 167 -37.40 7.94 81.58
N ALA A 168 -36.93 7.26 82.64
CA ALA A 168 -37.45 7.43 84.00
C ALA A 168 -37.08 8.79 84.61
N GLY A 169 -35.89 9.31 84.31
CA GLY A 169 -35.45 10.64 84.73
C GLY A 169 -36.23 11.80 84.10
N GLN A 170 -37.11 11.54 83.13
CA GLN A 170 -38.00 12.53 82.51
C GLN A 170 -39.31 12.75 83.29
N VAL A 171 -39.68 11.85 84.20
CA VAL A 171 -40.95 11.93 84.96
C VAL A 171 -40.80 12.76 86.26
N ASP A 172 -39.57 12.98 86.72
CA ASP A 172 -39.27 13.53 88.05
C ASP A 172 -38.91 15.03 88.06
N VAL A 173 -39.39 15.78 87.07
CA VAL A 173 -39.22 17.25 87.00
C VAL A 173 -40.59 17.91 86.98
N ASN A 174 -41.21 18.05 88.15
CA ASN A 174 -42.37 18.91 88.34
C ASN A 174 -42.11 19.92 89.46
N MET A 175 -42.49 21.17 89.16
CA MET A 175 -42.67 22.31 90.06
C MET A 175 -41.42 23.04 90.59
N LEU A 176 -40.97 24.07 89.85
CA LEU A 176 -40.61 25.43 90.34
C LEU A 176 -39.75 26.23 89.30
N ASN A 177 -40.25 26.47 88.08
CA ASN A 177 -39.95 27.73 87.36
C ASN A 177 -40.83 27.90 86.11
N MET A 178 -41.62 28.98 86.07
CA MET A 178 -42.70 29.23 85.11
C MET A 178 -42.29 30.09 83.90
N ASN A 179 -41.02 30.04 83.46
CA ASN A 179 -40.55 30.78 82.27
C ASN A 179 -39.60 29.98 81.34
N PHE A 180 -39.44 28.67 81.56
CA PHE A 180 -38.65 27.77 80.68
C PHE A 180 -39.49 26.57 80.19
N MET A 181 -40.81 26.73 80.23
CA MET A 181 -41.80 25.65 80.12
C MET A 181 -42.40 25.54 78.71
N SER A 182 -41.56 25.26 77.72
CA SER A 182 -42.01 24.77 76.40
C SER A 182 -41.10 23.71 75.75
N ILE A 183 -39.94 23.36 76.34
CA ILE A 183 -38.89 22.59 75.64
C ILE A 183 -38.73 21.14 76.19
N TYR A 184 -39.41 20.75 77.28
CA TYR A 184 -39.07 19.50 77.99
C TYR A 184 -40.22 18.57 78.37
N LEU A 185 -41.29 18.51 77.56
CA LEU A 185 -42.34 17.50 77.70
C LEU A 185 -42.17 16.40 76.63
N GLY A 186 -41.62 15.24 77.03
CA GLY A 186 -41.64 14.00 76.24
C GLY A 186 -40.62 13.89 75.09
N ARG A 187 -39.31 14.00 75.37
CA ARG A 187 -38.29 13.93 74.30
C ARG A 187 -38.33 12.57 73.57
N ARG A 188 -38.64 12.61 72.28
CA ARG A 188 -38.35 11.54 71.31
C ARG A 188 -36.83 11.36 71.19
N ALA A 189 -36.36 10.19 70.77
CA ALA A 189 -34.92 9.92 70.58
C ALA A 189 -34.26 10.85 69.55
N GLU A 190 -35.09 11.45 68.70
CA GLU A 190 -34.74 12.46 67.70
C GLU A 190 -34.36 13.82 68.32
N ALA A 191 -34.68 14.07 69.59
CA ALA A 191 -34.43 15.34 70.29
C ALA A 191 -33.34 15.25 71.37
N MET A 192 -32.57 14.15 71.39
CA MET A 192 -31.50 13.91 72.38
C MET A 192 -30.13 13.68 71.74
N VAL A 193 -29.09 14.22 72.37
CA VAL A 193 -27.70 13.86 72.06
C VAL A 193 -27.37 12.61 72.86
N LEU A 194 -27.51 11.44 72.23
CA LEU A 194 -27.45 10.15 72.91
C LEU A 194 -26.14 9.91 73.70
N PRO A 195 -24.94 10.21 73.16
CA PRO A 195 -23.69 10.06 73.92
C PRO A 195 -23.63 10.93 75.19
N LEU A 196 -24.20 12.14 75.13
CA LEU A 196 -24.22 13.07 76.27
C LEU A 196 -25.14 12.56 77.38
N GLU A 197 -26.32 12.06 77.02
CA GLU A 197 -27.27 11.51 77.99
C GLU A 197 -26.70 10.25 78.65
N PHE A 198 -25.99 9.40 77.90
CA PHE A 198 -25.30 8.25 78.47
C PHE A 198 -24.18 8.63 79.43
N LEU A 199 -23.34 9.61 79.10
CA LEU A 199 -22.32 10.16 80.01
C LEU A 199 -22.91 10.71 81.33
N GLN A 200 -24.18 11.12 81.32
CA GLN A 200 -24.85 11.67 82.50
C GLN A 200 -25.49 10.60 83.41
N GLN A 201 -25.90 9.45 82.87
CA GLN A 201 -26.66 8.42 83.62
C GLN A 201 -25.82 7.26 84.17
N PHE A 202 -24.66 7.00 83.57
CA PHE A 202 -23.78 5.92 84.02
C PHE A 202 -22.69 6.42 84.96
N LYS A 203 -22.33 5.58 85.94
CA LYS A 203 -21.21 5.78 86.86
C LYS A 203 -20.17 4.68 86.62
N ALA A 204 -18.94 4.88 87.11
CA ALA A 204 -17.88 3.86 87.05
C ALA A 204 -18.32 2.49 87.62
N SER A 205 -19.24 2.46 88.59
CA SER A 205 -19.80 1.23 89.16
C SER A 205 -20.70 0.41 88.21
N ASP A 206 -21.14 0.97 87.09
CA ASP A 206 -21.94 0.26 86.08
C ASP A 206 -21.07 -0.57 85.11
N PHE A 207 -19.74 -0.54 85.26
CA PHE A 207 -18.75 -1.19 84.42
C PHE A 207 -18.00 -2.27 85.22
N PRO A 208 -17.54 -3.36 84.57
CA PRO A 208 -16.81 -4.43 85.24
C PRO A 208 -15.42 -4.00 85.71
N ASP A 209 -14.77 -3.07 85.00
CA ASP A 209 -13.50 -2.46 85.39
C ASP A 209 -13.40 -0.98 84.96
N LEU A 210 -12.42 -0.28 85.55
CA LEU A 210 -12.21 1.15 85.32
C LEU A 210 -11.69 1.46 83.89
N GLN A 211 -10.98 0.51 83.28
CA GLN A 211 -10.41 0.67 81.94
C GLN A 211 -11.52 0.66 80.87
N GLU A 212 -12.52 -0.21 81.01
CA GLU A 212 -13.70 -0.25 80.14
C GLU A 212 -14.56 1.01 80.31
N HIS A 213 -14.68 1.55 81.54
CA HIS A 213 -15.34 2.82 81.80
C HIS A 213 -14.64 3.99 81.10
N ASP A 214 -13.31 4.10 81.22
CA ASP A 214 -12.53 5.18 80.62
C ASP A 214 -12.53 5.09 79.08
N ALA A 215 -12.44 3.86 78.53
CA ALA A 215 -12.56 3.63 77.10
C ALA A 215 -13.95 4.01 76.57
N TRP A 216 -15.02 3.64 77.29
CA TRP A 216 -16.39 4.03 76.96
C TRP A 216 -16.61 5.54 77.04
N GLN A 217 -16.04 6.21 78.06
CA GLN A 217 -16.12 7.66 78.19
C GLN A 217 -15.39 8.35 77.03
N GLY A 218 -14.18 7.90 76.71
CA GLY A 218 -13.40 8.38 75.56
C GLY A 218 -14.16 8.21 74.25
N ARG A 219 -14.79 7.05 74.03
CA ARG A 219 -15.64 6.78 72.86
C ARG A 219 -16.78 7.81 72.72
N ASN A 220 -17.53 8.07 73.78
CA ASN A 220 -18.65 9.01 73.74
C ASN A 220 -18.21 10.45 73.47
N LEU A 221 -17.05 10.86 74.01
CA LEU A 221 -16.46 12.17 73.73
C LEU A 221 -15.97 12.29 72.28
N LYS A 222 -15.33 11.23 71.74
CA LYS A 222 -14.94 11.16 70.33
C LYS A 222 -16.14 11.26 69.38
N LEU A 223 -17.28 10.65 69.74
CA LEU A 223 -18.52 10.76 68.95
C LEU A 223 -19.09 12.18 68.96
N ILE A 224 -19.09 12.83 70.11
CA ILE A 224 -19.48 14.23 70.25
C ILE A 224 -18.54 15.14 69.45
N GLU A 225 -17.23 14.89 69.50
CA GLU A 225 -16.22 15.59 68.70
C GLU A 225 -16.49 15.40 67.19
N ALA A 226 -16.64 14.15 66.75
CA ALA A 226 -16.87 13.81 65.36
C ALA A 226 -18.15 14.47 64.82
N GLY A 227 -19.25 14.42 65.57
CA GLY A 227 -20.56 14.89 65.12
C GLY A 227 -20.80 16.39 65.25
N LEU A 228 -20.26 17.05 66.29
CA LEU A 228 -20.53 18.46 66.55
C LEU A 228 -19.39 19.40 66.21
N LEU A 229 -18.14 18.91 66.11
CA LEU A 229 -16.96 19.75 65.85
C LEU A 229 -16.31 19.47 64.49
N VAL A 230 -16.18 18.19 64.11
CA VAL A 230 -15.49 17.80 62.87
C VAL A 230 -16.46 17.77 61.70
N HIS A 231 -17.61 17.12 61.86
CA HIS A 231 -18.63 16.93 60.83
C HIS A 231 -20.00 17.44 61.26
N PRO A 232 -20.14 18.72 61.64
CA PRO A 232 -21.43 19.26 62.04
C PRO A 232 -22.37 19.38 60.83
N PHE A 233 -23.65 19.03 61.02
CA PHE A 233 -24.68 19.23 60.00
C PHE A 233 -24.80 20.72 59.60
N VAL A 234 -24.79 21.61 60.59
CA VAL A 234 -24.71 23.08 60.37
C VAL A 234 -23.25 23.54 60.47
N PRO A 235 -22.67 24.13 59.41
CA PRO A 235 -21.27 24.59 59.43
C PRO A 235 -20.95 25.50 60.62
N LEU A 236 -19.74 25.36 61.16
CA LEU A 236 -19.26 26.15 62.30
C LEU A 236 -18.54 27.42 61.85
N ASN A 237 -18.83 28.54 62.52
CA ASN A 237 -18.02 29.75 62.42
C ASN A 237 -16.78 29.61 63.32
N LYS A 238 -15.62 30.11 62.88
CA LYS A 238 -14.35 30.02 63.64
C LYS A 238 -14.40 30.71 65.02
N SER A 239 -15.34 31.64 65.21
CA SER A 239 -15.58 32.40 66.44
C SER A 239 -16.65 31.81 67.36
N ASP A 240 -17.17 30.61 67.07
CA ASP A 240 -18.21 29.98 67.91
C ASP A 240 -17.66 29.62 69.30
N SER A 241 -18.16 30.32 70.33
CA SER A 241 -17.70 30.17 71.71
C SER A 241 -18.04 28.80 72.29
N SER A 242 -19.20 28.23 71.95
CA SER A 242 -19.61 26.88 72.38
C SER A 242 -18.71 25.81 71.77
N ALA A 243 -18.31 25.97 70.50
CA ALA A 243 -17.38 25.04 69.82
C ALA A 243 -15.96 25.10 70.41
N GLN A 244 -15.45 26.30 70.71
CA GLN A 244 -14.16 26.47 71.36
C GLN A 244 -14.17 25.88 72.79
N ARG A 245 -15.27 26.10 73.52
CA ARG A 245 -15.46 25.55 74.86
C ARG A 245 -15.50 24.02 74.84
N LEU A 246 -16.23 23.41 73.89
CA LEU A 246 -16.28 21.96 73.74
C LEU A 246 -14.90 21.37 73.41
N LYS A 247 -14.13 22.01 72.52
CA LYS A 247 -12.74 21.59 72.21
C LYS A 247 -11.83 21.60 73.45
N GLN A 248 -11.96 22.62 74.31
CA GLN A 248 -11.19 22.69 75.56
C GLN A 248 -11.56 21.55 76.52
N ILE A 249 -12.86 21.27 76.67
CA ILE A 249 -13.35 20.19 77.56
C ILE A 249 -12.84 18.83 77.08
N ILE A 250 -12.95 18.55 75.77
CA ILE A 250 -12.53 17.27 75.20
C ILE A 250 -11.02 17.08 75.32
N ARG A 251 -10.21 18.12 75.07
CA ARG A 251 -8.75 18.07 75.29
C ARG A 251 -8.40 17.78 76.75
N GLY A 252 -9.03 18.47 77.69
CA GLY A 252 -8.81 18.22 79.12
C GLY A 252 -9.25 16.82 79.56
N ALA A 253 -10.29 16.27 78.93
CA ALA A 253 -10.79 14.92 79.21
C ALA A 253 -9.85 13.80 78.73
N TYR A 254 -9.02 14.06 77.72
CA TYR A 254 -7.96 13.11 77.30
C TYR A 254 -6.82 13.03 78.32
N ASP A 255 -6.56 14.11 79.06
CA ASP A 255 -5.52 14.14 80.11
C ASP A 255 -6.04 13.59 81.45
N ARG A 256 -7.32 13.84 81.80
CA ARG A 256 -7.97 13.32 83.01
C ARG A 256 -9.44 12.98 82.74
N PRO A 257 -9.91 11.76 83.09
CA PRO A 257 -11.32 11.36 82.93
C PRO A 257 -12.30 12.36 83.55
N LEU A 258 -13.40 12.65 82.84
CA LEU A 258 -14.43 13.59 83.29
C LEU A 258 -15.25 12.96 84.44
N GLU A 259 -15.55 13.73 85.48
CA GLU A 259 -16.44 13.28 86.55
C GLU A 259 -17.88 13.19 86.05
N THR A 260 -18.39 11.96 85.87
CA THR A 260 -19.73 11.66 85.36
C THR A 260 -20.80 11.73 86.47
N GLY A 261 -21.98 12.25 86.12
CA GLY A 261 -23.14 12.29 87.03
C GLY A 261 -24.01 13.54 86.87
N LYS A 262 -25.29 13.43 87.27
CA LYS A 262 -26.30 14.50 87.09
C LYS A 262 -25.95 15.84 87.77
N ASN A 263 -25.18 15.82 88.86
CA ASN A 263 -24.88 17.00 89.69
C ASN A 263 -23.43 17.50 89.54
N SER A 264 -22.65 16.94 88.60
CA SER A 264 -21.27 17.34 88.36
C SER A 264 -21.21 18.67 87.60
N GLU A 265 -20.40 19.63 88.08
CA GLU A 265 -20.20 20.94 87.43
C GLU A 265 -19.60 20.77 86.03
N SER A 266 -18.63 19.86 85.86
CA SER A 266 -18.02 19.58 84.56
C SER A 266 -19.03 19.02 83.55
N MET A 267 -19.99 18.20 84.01
CA MET A 267 -21.08 17.68 83.17
C MET A 267 -22.10 18.75 82.78
N GLN A 268 -22.38 19.72 83.65
CA GLN A 268 -23.26 20.85 83.32
C GLN A 268 -22.63 21.76 82.24
N VAL A 269 -21.33 22.06 82.37
CA VAL A 269 -20.59 22.84 81.38
C VAL A 269 -20.53 22.12 80.02
N LEU A 270 -20.28 20.81 80.02
CA LEU A 270 -20.32 19.98 78.80
C LEU A 270 -21.72 19.99 78.18
N ARG A 271 -22.77 19.80 78.99
CA ARG A 271 -24.16 19.78 78.53
C ARG A 271 -24.57 21.09 77.87
N THR A 272 -24.22 22.24 78.45
CA THR A 272 -24.54 23.55 77.86
C THR A 272 -23.85 23.73 76.51
N ALA A 273 -22.56 23.40 76.40
CA ALA A 273 -21.82 23.51 75.13
C ALA A 273 -22.38 22.56 74.05
N VAL A 274 -22.61 21.29 74.40
CA VAL A 274 -23.12 20.26 73.47
C VAL A 274 -24.55 20.57 73.02
N THR A 275 -25.44 20.94 73.94
CA THR A 275 -26.84 21.25 73.60
C THR A 275 -26.93 22.51 72.72
N SER A 276 -26.09 23.52 72.99
CA SER A 276 -26.01 24.73 72.17
C SER A 276 -25.55 24.43 70.74
N LEU A 277 -24.64 23.47 70.55
CA LEU A 277 -24.14 23.10 69.23
C LEU A 277 -25.08 22.18 68.46
N ALA A 278 -25.74 21.25 69.17
CA ALA A 278 -26.67 20.28 68.58
C ALA A 278 -28.02 20.90 68.21
N GLY A 279 -28.49 21.93 68.91
CA GLY A 279 -29.76 22.62 68.62
C GLY A 279 -29.69 23.71 67.53
N ARG A 280 -28.60 23.79 66.76
CA ARG A 280 -28.42 24.84 65.74
C ARG A 280 -29.22 24.50 64.48
N SER A 281 -30.00 25.45 63.96
CA SER A 281 -30.77 25.31 62.72
C SER A 281 -30.47 26.45 61.74
N HIS A 282 -30.68 26.21 60.43
CA HIS A 282 -30.44 27.21 59.37
C HIS A 282 -31.45 28.37 59.39
N ASP A 283 -32.71 28.09 59.74
CA ASP A 283 -33.84 29.06 59.68
C ASP A 283 -34.36 29.50 61.06
N GLY A 284 -33.69 29.13 62.16
CA GLY A 284 -34.06 29.52 63.53
C GLY A 284 -35.41 28.97 64.05
N THR A 285 -36.09 28.12 63.28
CA THR A 285 -37.49 27.69 63.52
C THR A 285 -37.68 26.16 63.60
N SER A 286 -36.61 25.37 63.49
CA SER A 286 -36.69 23.91 63.55
C SER A 286 -36.28 23.37 64.93
N ASP A 287 -37.11 22.49 65.49
CA ASP A 287 -37.00 21.85 66.82
C ASP A 287 -36.10 20.59 66.80
N GLY A 288 -35.11 20.53 65.89
CA GLY A 288 -34.29 19.35 65.61
C GLY A 288 -32.97 19.29 66.41
N CYS A 289 -32.55 18.08 66.81
CA CYS A 289 -31.26 17.83 67.46
C CYS A 289 -30.26 17.21 66.48
N HIS A 290 -29.28 18.00 66.05
CA HIS A 290 -28.28 17.64 65.03
C HIS A 290 -26.95 17.24 65.70
N TRP A 291 -26.74 15.94 65.92
CA TRP A 291 -25.47 15.43 66.49
C TRP A 291 -24.85 14.28 65.69
N ALA A 292 -25.66 13.52 64.94
CA ALA A 292 -25.21 12.34 64.20
C ALA A 292 -25.60 12.37 62.72
N ASP A 293 -26.16 13.47 62.23
CA ASP A 293 -26.72 13.64 60.89
C ASP A 293 -25.81 14.40 59.92
N GLY A 294 -24.61 14.80 60.38
CA GLY A 294 -23.57 15.37 59.55
C GLY A 294 -22.72 14.31 58.82
N PHE A 295 -22.25 14.66 57.61
CA PHE A 295 -21.45 13.78 56.74
C PHE A 295 -19.96 13.87 57.07
N PRO A 296 -19.21 12.73 57.15
CA PRO A 296 -19.63 11.37 56.86
C PRO A 296 -19.99 10.52 58.10
N LEU A 297 -20.08 11.09 59.31
CA LEU A 297 -20.36 10.34 60.55
C LEU A 297 -21.67 9.55 60.45
N ASN A 298 -22.73 10.20 59.94
CA ASN A 298 -24.01 9.55 59.68
C ASN A 298 -23.88 8.28 58.81
N LEU A 299 -23.09 8.35 57.73
CA LEU A 299 -22.92 7.27 56.78
C LEU A 299 -22.13 6.11 57.36
N HIS A 300 -21.09 6.38 58.16
CA HIS A 300 -20.34 5.33 58.84
C HIS A 300 -21.20 4.58 59.87
N LEU A 301 -21.99 5.32 60.67
CA LEU A 301 -22.94 4.70 61.61
C LEU A 301 -24.02 3.91 60.88
N TYR A 302 -24.56 4.45 59.78
CA TYR A 302 -25.59 3.78 58.99
C TYR A 302 -25.04 2.56 58.23
N GLN A 303 -23.79 2.60 57.78
CA GLN A 303 -23.12 1.44 57.17
C GLN A 303 -23.08 0.27 58.15
N MET A 304 -22.71 0.50 59.42
CA MET A 304 -22.70 -0.54 60.46
C MET A 304 -24.09 -1.15 60.70
N LEU A 305 -25.16 -0.35 60.54
CA LEU A 305 -26.53 -0.84 60.63
C LEU A 305 -26.92 -1.69 59.43
N VAL A 306 -26.52 -1.29 58.23
CA VAL A 306 -26.78 -2.03 56.99
C VAL A 306 -26.01 -3.35 56.95
N GLU A 307 -24.80 -3.38 57.51
CA GLU A 307 -24.00 -4.62 57.64
C GLU A 307 -24.73 -5.70 58.46
N ALA A 308 -25.67 -5.32 59.34
CA ALA A 308 -26.47 -6.29 60.10
C ALA A 308 -27.52 -7.03 59.25
N CYS A 309 -27.73 -6.64 57.99
CA CYS A 309 -28.58 -7.37 57.05
C CYS A 309 -27.92 -8.65 56.51
N PHE A 310 -26.62 -8.86 56.78
CA PHE A 310 -25.83 -9.98 56.29
C PHE A 310 -25.41 -10.88 57.44
N ASP A 311 -25.35 -12.20 57.17
CA ASP A 311 -24.94 -13.17 58.17
C ASP A 311 -23.43 -13.13 58.41
N SER A 312 -23.03 -13.13 59.68
CA SER A 312 -21.65 -13.02 60.12
C SER A 312 -20.78 -14.22 59.71
N ASP A 313 -21.40 -15.37 59.41
CA ASP A 313 -20.70 -16.62 59.09
C ASP A 313 -20.61 -16.88 57.58
N ASP A 314 -21.70 -16.69 56.82
CA ASP A 314 -21.79 -17.07 55.39
C ASP A 314 -21.87 -15.89 54.40
N SER A 315 -21.87 -14.63 54.87
CA SER A 315 -22.03 -13.42 54.03
C SER A 315 -23.31 -13.37 53.18
N THR A 316 -24.27 -14.26 53.46
CA THR A 316 -25.60 -14.30 52.85
C THR A 316 -26.52 -13.28 53.50
N VAL A 317 -27.59 -12.90 52.81
CA VAL A 317 -28.61 -11.98 53.34
C VAL A 317 -29.54 -12.72 54.30
N VAL A 318 -29.89 -12.08 55.42
CA VAL A 318 -30.79 -12.68 56.42
C VAL A 318 -32.23 -12.81 55.90
N ASP A 319 -32.90 -13.92 56.24
CA ASP A 319 -34.29 -14.22 55.82
C ASP A 319 -35.30 -13.13 56.22
N GLU A 320 -35.14 -12.55 57.41
CA GLU A 320 -35.94 -11.46 57.98
C GLU A 320 -35.52 -10.04 57.52
N ILE A 321 -34.92 -9.91 56.32
CA ILE A 321 -34.45 -8.60 55.81
C ILE A 321 -35.54 -7.52 55.75
N ASP A 322 -36.80 -7.89 55.49
CA ASP A 322 -37.93 -6.94 55.47
C ASP A 322 -38.11 -6.29 56.85
N GLU A 323 -38.10 -7.11 57.91
CA GLU A 323 -38.22 -6.67 59.30
C GLU A 323 -37.00 -5.87 59.76
N VAL A 324 -35.79 -6.26 59.32
CA VAL A 324 -34.54 -5.54 59.60
C VAL A 324 -34.57 -4.15 58.96
N ILE A 325 -34.91 -4.04 57.67
CA ILE A 325 -34.98 -2.75 56.96
C ILE A 325 -36.01 -1.81 57.61
N GLU A 326 -37.18 -2.32 58.01
CA GLU A 326 -38.18 -1.53 58.74
C GLU A 326 -37.66 -1.03 60.11
N LEU A 327 -36.80 -1.80 60.78
CA LEU A 327 -36.13 -1.35 62.00
C LEU A 327 -35.08 -0.27 61.71
N LEU A 328 -34.29 -0.43 60.64
CA LEU A 328 -33.29 0.56 60.23
C LEU A 328 -33.91 1.91 59.90
N LYS A 329 -35.09 1.93 59.27
CA LYS A 329 -35.84 3.17 58.96
C LYS A 329 -36.15 4.02 60.18
N LYS A 330 -36.29 3.41 61.37
CA LYS A 330 -36.52 4.18 62.60
C LYS A 330 -35.32 5.07 62.96
N THR A 331 -34.12 4.73 62.49
CA THR A 331 -32.90 5.52 62.76
C THR A 331 -32.72 6.70 61.80
N TRP A 332 -33.50 6.78 60.72
CA TRP A 332 -33.31 7.74 59.64
C TRP A 332 -33.37 9.19 60.10
N VAL A 333 -34.29 9.53 60.99
CA VAL A 333 -34.43 10.90 61.49
C VAL A 333 -33.22 11.33 62.34
N ILE A 334 -32.65 10.41 63.14
CA ILE A 334 -31.49 10.69 64.00
C ILE A 334 -30.21 10.84 63.17
N LEU A 335 -30.06 10.03 62.12
CA LEU A 335 -28.86 9.99 61.27
C LEU A 335 -28.98 10.87 60.01
N GLY A 336 -30.11 11.55 59.79
CA GLY A 336 -30.33 12.32 58.56
C GLY A 336 -30.30 11.47 57.28
N ILE A 337 -30.71 10.20 57.37
CA ILE A 337 -30.74 9.27 56.23
C ILE A 337 -32.09 9.35 55.53
N ASN A 338 -32.08 9.37 54.20
CA ASN A 338 -33.28 9.28 53.37
C ASN A 338 -33.23 8.00 52.51
N GLN A 339 -34.30 7.75 51.76
CA GLN A 339 -34.39 6.56 50.90
C GLN A 339 -33.22 6.47 49.90
N MET A 340 -32.79 7.59 49.33
CA MET A 340 -31.74 7.61 48.32
C MET A 340 -30.37 7.24 48.89
N LEU A 341 -30.03 7.76 50.07
CA LEU A 341 -28.81 7.40 50.79
C LEU A 341 -28.85 5.93 51.23
N HIS A 342 -30.02 5.44 51.67
CA HIS A 342 -30.20 4.02 51.95
C HIS A 342 -29.93 3.15 50.73
N ASN A 343 -30.55 3.45 49.58
CA ASN A 343 -30.35 2.69 48.34
C ASN A 343 -28.85 2.62 47.97
N LEU A 344 -28.13 3.73 48.11
CA LEU A 344 -26.70 3.83 47.82
C LEU A 344 -25.84 3.02 48.81
N CYS A 345 -26.06 3.18 50.12
CA CYS A 345 -25.34 2.42 51.15
C CYS A 345 -25.63 0.91 51.03
N PHE A 346 -26.86 0.54 50.70
CA PHE A 346 -27.28 -0.84 50.56
C PHE A 346 -26.70 -1.49 49.29
N ALA A 347 -26.70 -0.78 48.16
CA ALA A 347 -26.02 -1.22 46.94
C ALA A 347 -24.51 -1.44 47.16
N TRP A 348 -23.85 -0.54 47.89
CA TRP A 348 -22.46 -0.70 48.29
C TRP A 348 -22.24 -1.94 49.17
N ALA A 349 -23.10 -2.16 50.17
CA ALA A 349 -22.97 -3.29 51.08
C ALA A 349 -23.11 -4.64 50.34
N LEU A 350 -24.13 -4.78 49.48
CA LEU A 350 -24.32 -5.97 48.64
C LEU A 350 -23.08 -6.24 47.78
N PHE A 351 -22.55 -5.21 47.10
CA PHE A 351 -21.37 -5.35 46.28
C PHE A 351 -20.12 -5.71 47.09
N ASN A 352 -19.91 -5.07 48.25
CA ASN A 352 -18.77 -5.36 49.11
C ASN A 352 -18.82 -6.80 49.65
N HIS A 353 -20.01 -7.31 50.02
CA HIS A 353 -20.18 -8.71 50.43
C HIS A 353 -19.93 -9.69 49.28
N PHE A 354 -20.34 -9.37 48.05
CA PHE A 354 -19.96 -10.15 46.86
C PHE A 354 -18.44 -10.22 46.68
N VAL A 355 -17.72 -9.12 46.92
CA VAL A 355 -16.25 -9.12 46.84
C VAL A 355 -15.62 -9.94 47.98
N MET A 356 -16.16 -9.86 49.19
CA MET A 356 -15.70 -10.61 50.35
C MET A 356 -15.96 -12.12 50.24
N SER A 357 -17.05 -12.53 49.56
CA SER A 357 -17.36 -13.94 49.30
C SER A 357 -16.45 -14.60 48.26
N GLY A 358 -15.45 -13.88 47.75
CA GLY A 358 -14.52 -14.40 46.75
C GLY A 358 -15.14 -14.52 45.35
N GLN A 359 -16.21 -13.77 45.06
CA GLN A 359 -16.92 -13.77 43.78
C GLN A 359 -17.68 -15.08 43.47
N VAL A 360 -18.04 -15.84 44.51
CA VAL A 360 -18.77 -17.12 44.37
C VAL A 360 -20.29 -16.90 44.31
N ASP A 361 -20.79 -15.88 45.00
CA ASP A 361 -22.24 -15.61 45.13
C ASP A 361 -22.73 -14.63 44.06
N ILE A 362 -23.14 -15.16 42.92
CA ILE A 362 -23.66 -14.36 41.79
C ILE A 362 -25.01 -13.70 42.14
N GLU A 363 -25.76 -14.24 43.10
CA GLU A 363 -27.05 -13.68 43.51
C GLU A 363 -26.87 -12.34 44.22
N LEU A 364 -25.83 -12.21 45.07
CA LEU A 364 -25.45 -10.92 45.67
C LEU A 364 -25.08 -9.87 44.61
N LEU A 365 -24.38 -10.27 43.55
CA LEU A 365 -24.04 -9.37 42.43
C LEU A 365 -25.29 -8.92 41.67
N SER A 366 -26.21 -9.83 41.38
CA SER A 366 -27.51 -9.53 40.77
C SER A 366 -28.36 -8.61 41.66
N ALA A 367 -28.36 -8.83 42.98
CA ALA A 367 -29.05 -7.96 43.92
C ALA A 367 -28.42 -6.55 43.95
N ALA A 368 -27.09 -6.45 43.93
CA ALA A 368 -26.38 -5.16 43.88
C ALA A 368 -26.71 -4.40 42.58
N GLU A 369 -26.74 -5.09 41.44
CA GLU A 369 -27.13 -4.53 40.15
C GLU A 369 -28.56 -3.97 40.17
N ASN A 370 -29.52 -4.74 40.69
CA ASN A 370 -30.90 -4.30 40.83
C ASN A 370 -31.04 -3.05 41.72
N GLN A 371 -30.27 -2.96 42.81
CA GLN A 371 -30.25 -1.77 43.65
C GLN A 371 -29.59 -0.57 42.96
N LEU A 372 -28.55 -0.81 42.15
CA LEU A 372 -27.87 0.23 41.38
C LEU A 372 -28.79 0.87 40.34
N VAL A 373 -29.77 0.14 39.80
CA VAL A 373 -30.81 0.70 38.91
C VAL A 373 -31.66 1.76 39.63
N GLU A 374 -32.06 1.50 40.88
CA GLU A 374 -32.79 2.48 41.68
C GLU A 374 -31.89 3.68 42.04
N VAL A 375 -30.61 3.45 42.37
CA VAL A 375 -29.61 4.52 42.58
C VAL A 375 -29.44 5.38 41.33
N ALA A 376 -29.43 4.80 40.14
CA ALA A 376 -29.35 5.55 38.88
C ALA A 376 -30.58 6.44 38.65
N LYS A 377 -31.78 5.97 39.05
CA LYS A 377 -33.01 6.76 39.01
C LYS A 377 -32.96 7.92 40.01
N ASP A 378 -32.47 7.66 41.23
CA ASP A 378 -32.28 8.65 42.28
C ASP A 378 -31.30 9.75 41.83
N ALA A 379 -30.17 9.38 41.20
CA ALA A 379 -29.17 10.31 40.67
C ALA A 379 -29.73 11.31 39.65
N LYS A 380 -30.70 10.91 38.83
CA LYS A 380 -31.35 11.79 37.83
C LYS A 380 -32.29 12.82 38.42
N THR A 381 -32.86 12.54 39.59
CA THR A 381 -33.93 13.37 40.17
C THR A 381 -33.43 14.38 41.19
N THR A 382 -32.32 14.10 41.85
CA THR A 382 -31.79 14.93 42.93
C THR A 382 -30.83 16.03 42.48
N LYS A 383 -30.74 17.09 43.28
CA LYS A 383 -29.75 18.17 43.14
C LYS A 383 -28.94 18.39 44.42
N ASP A 384 -29.04 17.47 45.39
CA ASP A 384 -28.33 17.59 46.65
C ASP A 384 -26.81 17.38 46.44
N PRO A 385 -25.97 18.41 46.68
CA PRO A 385 -24.53 18.32 46.49
C PRO A 385 -23.87 17.29 47.43
N ASN A 386 -24.41 17.07 48.63
CA ASN A 386 -23.86 16.10 49.58
C ASN A 386 -24.10 14.67 49.07
N TYR A 387 -25.32 14.38 48.61
CA TYR A 387 -25.63 13.10 47.96
C TYR A 387 -24.74 12.85 46.74
N CYS A 388 -24.60 13.83 45.83
CA CYS A 388 -23.76 13.68 44.63
C CYS A 388 -22.30 13.36 44.97
N LYS A 389 -21.74 13.96 46.04
CA LYS A 389 -20.37 13.68 46.50
C LYS A 389 -20.21 12.23 46.97
N VAL A 390 -21.16 11.74 47.77
CA VAL A 390 -21.17 10.36 48.30
C VAL A 390 -21.38 9.36 47.16
N LEU A 391 -22.34 9.63 46.28
CA LEU A 391 -22.61 8.84 45.07
C LEU A 391 -21.36 8.71 44.20
N SER A 392 -20.67 9.82 43.92
CA SER A 392 -19.45 9.82 43.12
C SER A 392 -18.37 8.94 43.73
N SER A 393 -18.17 9.05 45.05
CA SER A 393 -17.16 8.27 45.77
C SER A 393 -17.48 6.77 45.74
N THR A 394 -18.72 6.39 46.06
CA THR A 394 -19.17 4.99 46.06
C THR A 394 -19.08 4.36 44.67
N LEU A 395 -19.61 5.03 43.65
CA LEU A 395 -19.56 4.52 42.28
C LEU A 395 -18.12 4.45 41.75
N SER A 396 -17.25 5.38 42.13
CA SER A 396 -15.83 5.33 41.76
C SER A 396 -15.11 4.13 42.39
N SER A 397 -15.46 3.76 43.62
CA SER A 397 -14.92 2.54 44.27
C SER A 397 -15.39 1.26 43.57
N ILE A 398 -16.69 1.16 43.25
CA ILE A 398 -17.26 0.01 42.50
C ILE A 398 -16.61 -0.07 41.11
N MET A 399 -16.58 1.05 40.39
CA MET A 399 -16.01 1.15 39.05
C MET A 399 -14.51 0.83 39.08
N GLY A 400 -13.73 1.40 40.00
CA GLY A 400 -12.29 1.12 40.09
C GLY A 400 -11.97 -0.36 40.34
N TRP A 401 -12.77 -1.06 41.15
CA TRP A 401 -12.60 -2.50 41.37
C TRP A 401 -12.97 -3.33 40.13
N THR A 402 -14.07 -2.98 39.45
CA THR A 402 -14.54 -3.69 38.25
C THR A 402 -13.62 -3.43 37.06
N GLU A 403 -13.23 -2.18 36.80
CA GLU A 403 -12.31 -1.78 35.73
C GLU A 403 -10.97 -2.48 35.84
N LYS A 404 -10.40 -2.61 37.05
CA LYS A 404 -9.12 -3.33 37.25
C LYS A 404 -9.16 -4.77 36.71
N ARG A 405 -10.31 -5.43 36.82
CA ARG A 405 -10.52 -6.80 36.32
C ARG A 405 -10.85 -6.83 34.83
N LEU A 406 -11.68 -5.90 34.38
CA LEU A 406 -12.11 -5.83 32.98
C LEU A 406 -10.98 -5.36 32.04
N LEU A 407 -10.08 -4.49 32.49
CA LEU A 407 -8.91 -4.06 31.71
C LEU A 407 -7.90 -5.20 31.44
N ALA A 408 -7.98 -6.30 32.18
CA ALA A 408 -7.18 -7.51 32.02
C ALA A 408 -8.06 -8.77 32.17
N TYR A 409 -9.24 -8.79 31.54
CA TYR A 409 -10.20 -9.88 31.71
C TYR A 409 -9.67 -11.23 31.23
N HIS A 410 -8.70 -11.26 30.31
CA HIS A 410 -8.04 -12.51 29.87
C HIS A 410 -7.27 -13.23 30.98
N GLU A 411 -6.78 -12.48 31.98
CA GLU A 411 -6.10 -13.02 33.17
C GLU A 411 -7.07 -13.29 34.31
N THR A 412 -8.12 -12.46 34.41
CA THR A 412 -9.05 -12.52 35.53
C THR A 412 -10.12 -13.60 35.33
N PHE A 413 -10.61 -13.77 34.10
CA PHE A 413 -11.72 -14.64 33.78
C PHE A 413 -11.28 -15.82 32.91
N ASN A 414 -11.65 -17.01 33.33
CA ASN A 414 -11.45 -18.27 32.64
C ASN A 414 -12.81 -19.00 32.52
N THR A 415 -12.81 -20.20 31.95
CA THR A 415 -14.04 -20.99 31.77
C THR A 415 -14.77 -21.34 33.06
N SER A 416 -14.12 -21.27 34.24
CA SER A 416 -14.73 -21.61 35.53
C SER A 416 -15.45 -20.44 36.22
N ASN A 417 -15.13 -19.20 35.88
CA ASN A 417 -15.72 -18.00 36.51
C ASN A 417 -16.33 -17.01 35.52
N ILE A 418 -16.48 -17.41 34.25
CA ILE A 418 -16.98 -16.57 33.15
C ILE A 418 -18.40 -16.05 33.40
N GLU A 419 -19.24 -16.80 34.11
CA GLU A 419 -20.62 -16.41 34.44
C GLU A 419 -20.68 -15.12 35.28
N SER A 420 -19.68 -14.91 36.15
CA SER A 420 -19.57 -13.68 36.94
C SER A 420 -19.18 -12.45 36.11
N MET A 421 -18.56 -12.64 34.94
CA MET A 421 -18.08 -11.56 34.08
C MET A 421 -19.24 -10.69 33.59
N GLN A 422 -20.37 -11.29 33.23
CA GLN A 422 -21.54 -10.55 32.74
C GLN A 422 -22.06 -9.57 33.80
N GLY A 423 -22.20 -10.01 35.05
CA GLY A 423 -22.63 -9.14 36.15
C GLY A 423 -21.60 -8.06 36.49
N ILE A 424 -20.30 -8.39 36.45
CA ILE A 424 -19.21 -7.44 36.71
C ILE A 424 -19.15 -6.35 35.63
N VAL A 425 -19.35 -6.72 34.35
CA VAL A 425 -19.47 -5.76 33.26
C VAL A 425 -20.70 -4.88 33.45
N SER A 426 -21.86 -5.48 33.78
CA SER A 426 -23.10 -4.72 33.95
C SER A 426 -23.02 -3.67 35.05
N ILE A 427 -22.52 -4.05 36.23
CA ILE A 427 -22.42 -3.13 37.37
C ILE A 427 -21.37 -2.04 37.11
N GLY A 428 -20.24 -2.38 36.48
CA GLY A 428 -19.20 -1.43 36.11
C GLY A 428 -19.67 -0.42 35.06
N VAL A 429 -20.37 -0.88 34.02
CA VAL A 429 -20.95 -0.01 32.98
C VAL A 429 -22.05 0.88 33.56
N THR A 430 -22.91 0.35 34.43
CA THR A 430 -23.97 1.13 35.09
C THR A 430 -23.40 2.20 35.99
N ALA A 431 -22.39 1.87 36.81
CA ALA A 431 -21.67 2.86 37.63
C ALA A 431 -21.01 3.95 36.76
N ALA A 432 -20.36 3.57 35.66
CA ALA A 432 -19.76 4.52 34.72
C ALA A 432 -20.79 5.44 34.06
N LYS A 433 -21.94 4.92 33.63
CA LYS A 433 -23.04 5.71 33.06
C LYS A 433 -23.53 6.78 34.04
N VAL A 434 -23.80 6.41 35.28
CA VAL A 434 -24.26 7.37 36.30
C VAL A 434 -23.21 8.43 36.60
N LEU A 435 -21.92 8.05 36.72
CA LEU A 435 -20.82 9.01 36.94
C LEU A 435 -20.67 10.02 35.79
N VAL A 436 -20.74 9.55 34.54
CA VAL A 436 -20.47 10.37 33.34
C VAL A 436 -21.69 11.20 32.92
N GLU A 437 -22.88 10.62 32.88
CA GLU A 437 -24.10 11.26 32.35
C GLU A 437 -24.85 12.07 33.41
N ASP A 438 -24.91 11.55 34.65
CA ASP A 438 -25.81 12.08 35.68
C ASP A 438 -25.11 13.02 36.69
N ILE A 439 -23.79 12.86 36.90
CA ILE A 439 -23.03 13.68 37.87
C ILE A 439 -22.16 14.76 37.20
N SER A 440 -21.51 14.47 36.06
CA SER A 440 -20.62 15.44 35.42
C SER A 440 -21.37 16.57 34.70
N HIS A 441 -21.44 17.75 35.34
CA HIS A 441 -21.96 18.97 34.72
C HIS A 441 -21.19 19.41 33.46
N GLU A 442 -19.91 19.03 33.36
CA GLU A 442 -19.03 19.35 32.23
C GLU A 442 -19.36 18.50 31.00
N TYR A 443 -19.78 17.25 31.20
CA TYR A 443 -20.21 16.35 30.13
C TYR A 443 -21.54 16.81 29.50
N ARG A 444 -22.52 17.23 30.33
CA ARG A 444 -23.78 17.83 29.85
C ARG A 444 -23.59 19.09 29.01
N ARG A 445 -22.51 19.85 29.22
CA ARG A 445 -22.21 21.07 28.42
C ARG A 445 -21.44 20.79 27.14
N ARG A 446 -20.69 19.69 27.04
CA ARG A 446 -19.69 19.53 25.98
C ARG A 446 -20.12 18.79 24.72
N ARG A 447 -21.16 17.95 24.68
CA ARG A 447 -21.52 17.29 23.40
C ARG A 447 -23.00 16.97 23.22
N LYS A 448 -23.46 17.37 22.04
CA LYS A 448 -24.67 16.95 21.33
C LYS A 448 -24.39 15.75 20.41
N GLU A 449 -23.24 15.08 20.60
CA GLU A 449 -22.84 13.86 19.89
C GLU A 449 -23.05 12.66 20.83
N GLU A 450 -23.90 11.73 20.40
CA GLU A 450 -24.27 10.49 21.08
C GLU A 450 -23.08 9.51 21.20
N THR A 451 -22.11 9.76 22.07
CA THR A 451 -21.14 8.71 22.45
C THR A 451 -21.75 7.85 23.55
N ASP A 452 -22.19 6.64 23.20
CA ASP A 452 -22.64 5.62 24.15
C ASP A 452 -21.49 5.25 25.11
N VAL A 453 -21.66 5.61 26.39
CA VAL A 453 -20.67 5.38 27.45
C VAL A 453 -20.38 3.88 27.61
N ALA A 454 -21.38 3.00 27.44
CA ALA A 454 -21.16 1.57 27.51
C ALA A 454 -20.22 1.11 26.40
N ARG A 455 -20.53 1.49 25.15
CA ARG A 455 -19.74 1.11 23.98
C ARG A 455 -18.28 1.50 24.16
N SER A 456 -18.02 2.77 24.51
CA SER A 456 -16.66 3.29 24.69
C SER A 456 -15.86 2.58 25.80
N ARG A 457 -16.52 2.21 26.91
CA ARG A 457 -15.87 1.48 28.01
C ARG A 457 -15.52 0.06 27.63
N ILE A 458 -16.45 -0.68 27.02
CA ILE A 458 -16.19 -2.04 26.54
C ILE A 458 -15.05 -2.06 25.54
N GLU A 459 -15.07 -1.13 24.60
CA GLU A 459 -14.00 -0.96 23.62
C GLU A 459 -12.64 -0.77 24.32
N THR A 460 -12.58 0.05 25.37
CA THR A 460 -11.38 0.26 26.19
C THR A 460 -10.93 -1.03 26.90
N TYR A 461 -11.85 -1.79 27.48
CA TYR A 461 -11.56 -3.04 28.18
C TYR A 461 -11.01 -4.11 27.22
N VAL A 462 -11.66 -4.30 26.07
CA VAL A 462 -11.22 -5.22 25.00
C VAL A 462 -9.81 -4.86 24.55
N ARG A 463 -9.58 -3.59 24.17
CA ARG A 463 -8.27 -3.16 23.67
C ARG A 463 -7.17 -3.28 24.72
N SER A 464 -7.44 -2.95 25.98
CA SER A 464 -6.46 -3.09 27.07
C SER A 464 -6.11 -4.55 27.33
N SER A 465 -7.14 -5.38 27.52
CA SER A 465 -7.00 -6.79 27.89
C SER A 465 -6.25 -7.58 26.81
N LEU A 466 -6.58 -7.35 25.53
CA LEU A 466 -5.89 -8.02 24.41
C LEU A 466 -4.46 -7.54 24.20
N ARG A 467 -4.13 -6.27 24.48
CA ARG A 467 -2.74 -5.79 24.43
C ARG A 467 -1.90 -6.47 25.50
N THR A 468 -2.43 -6.62 26.71
CA THR A 468 -1.74 -7.34 27.80
C THR A 468 -1.57 -8.83 27.45
N ALA A 469 -2.63 -9.48 26.95
CA ALA A 469 -2.56 -10.89 26.52
C ALA A 469 -1.58 -11.10 25.35
N PHE A 470 -1.53 -10.16 24.40
CA PHE A 470 -0.56 -10.18 23.30
C PHE A 470 0.88 -10.07 23.81
N ALA A 471 1.14 -9.14 24.74
CA ALA A 471 2.47 -8.98 25.35
C ALA A 471 2.95 -10.26 26.05
N GLN A 472 2.06 -10.95 26.78
CA GLN A 472 2.37 -12.23 27.42
C GLN A 472 2.71 -13.33 26.40
N ARG A 473 1.93 -13.43 25.30
CA ARG A 473 2.21 -14.41 24.24
C ARG A 473 3.52 -14.13 23.51
N MET A 474 3.88 -12.86 23.38
CA MET A 474 5.19 -12.47 22.84
C MET A 474 6.33 -12.94 23.75
N GLU A 475 6.25 -12.68 25.06
CA GLU A 475 7.26 -13.16 26.02
C GLU A 475 7.36 -14.69 26.06
N GLU A 476 6.22 -15.39 26.00
CA GLU A 476 6.18 -16.86 25.90
C GLU A 476 6.83 -17.35 24.60
N ALA A 477 6.54 -16.71 23.46
CA ALA A 477 7.13 -17.07 22.17
C ALA A 477 8.65 -16.82 22.16
N ASP A 478 9.11 -15.72 22.78
CA ASP A 478 10.54 -15.42 22.96
C ASP A 478 11.24 -16.44 23.88
N SER A 479 10.57 -16.91 24.94
CA SER A 479 11.14 -17.94 25.82
C SER A 479 11.32 -19.31 25.12
N LYS A 480 10.41 -19.66 24.19
CA LYS A 480 10.45 -20.89 23.40
C LYS A 480 11.61 -20.93 22.39
N ARG A 481 12.25 -19.78 22.11
CA ARG A 481 13.48 -19.63 21.32
C ARG A 481 14.64 -20.50 21.82
N SER A 482 14.61 -20.93 23.10
CA SER A 482 15.67 -21.73 23.73
C SER A 482 15.55 -23.25 23.50
N SER A 483 14.52 -23.75 22.80
CA SER A 483 14.33 -25.19 22.59
C SER A 483 14.64 -25.63 21.16
N ARG A 484 15.24 -26.81 21.02
CA ARG A 484 15.74 -27.41 19.76
C ARG A 484 14.59 -27.69 18.77
N ASN A 485 14.20 -26.71 17.95
CA ASN A 485 13.71 -26.85 16.56
C ASN A 485 13.40 -25.47 15.93
N PRO A 486 13.72 -25.23 14.64
CA PRO A 486 13.75 -23.89 14.05
C PRO A 486 12.41 -23.53 13.38
N THR A 487 11.37 -23.25 14.18
CA THR A 487 10.24 -22.44 13.68
C THR A 487 10.43 -20.99 14.11
N PRO A 488 10.37 -20.02 13.19
CA PRO A 488 10.55 -18.62 13.53
C PRO A 488 9.56 -18.15 14.59
N VAL A 489 10.03 -17.39 15.58
CA VAL A 489 9.22 -16.89 16.71
C VAL A 489 7.96 -16.16 16.23
N MET A 490 8.08 -15.37 15.16
CA MET A 490 6.95 -14.63 14.57
C MET A 490 5.89 -15.53 13.92
N SER A 491 6.25 -16.72 13.44
CA SER A 491 5.28 -17.71 12.93
C SER A 491 4.54 -18.40 14.06
N ILE A 492 5.22 -18.69 15.17
CA ILE A 492 4.61 -19.23 16.39
C ILE A 492 3.64 -18.19 16.95
N LEU A 493 4.09 -16.94 17.08
CA LEU A 493 3.26 -15.83 17.54
C LEU A 493 2.03 -15.67 16.65
N ALA A 494 2.16 -15.72 15.32
CA ALA A 494 1.01 -15.61 14.42
C ALA A 494 -0.07 -16.67 14.72
N LYS A 495 0.35 -17.91 14.96
CA LYS A 495 -0.56 -19.00 15.35
C LYS A 495 -1.19 -18.74 16.72
N ASP A 496 -0.38 -18.39 17.72
CA ASP A 496 -0.85 -18.13 19.09
C ASP A 496 -1.84 -16.96 19.16
N ILE A 497 -1.68 -15.96 18.28
CA ILE A 497 -2.63 -14.84 18.11
C ILE A 497 -3.91 -15.28 17.39
N GLY A 498 -3.82 -16.13 16.37
CA GLY A 498 -5.00 -16.74 15.75
C GLY A 498 -5.84 -17.53 16.76
N ASP A 499 -5.18 -18.34 17.59
CA ASP A 499 -5.85 -19.11 18.66
C ASP A 499 -6.46 -18.18 19.72
N LEU A 500 -5.79 -17.07 20.05
CA LEU A 500 -6.32 -16.04 20.96
C LEU A 500 -7.57 -15.36 20.38
N ALA A 501 -7.58 -15.03 19.09
CA ALA A 501 -8.73 -14.44 18.40
C ALA A 501 -9.95 -15.37 18.40
N ILE A 502 -9.72 -16.67 18.15
CA ILE A 502 -10.78 -17.68 18.21
C ILE A 502 -11.32 -17.81 19.65
N LYS A 503 -10.43 -17.83 20.65
CA LYS A 503 -10.81 -17.87 22.07
C LYS A 503 -11.66 -16.65 22.45
N GLU A 504 -11.25 -15.46 22.01
CA GLU A 504 -11.95 -14.19 22.25
C GLU A 504 -13.36 -14.20 21.65
N LYS A 505 -13.48 -14.61 20.38
CA LYS A 505 -14.75 -14.75 19.66
C LYS A 505 -15.72 -15.71 20.35
N ASN A 506 -15.21 -16.83 20.88
CA ASN A 506 -16.04 -17.90 21.41
C ASN A 506 -16.41 -17.71 22.90
N LEU A 507 -15.50 -17.17 23.72
CA LEU A 507 -15.70 -17.09 25.18
C LEU A 507 -16.17 -15.72 25.66
N TYR A 508 -15.52 -14.63 25.21
CA TYR A 508 -15.73 -13.30 25.80
C TYR A 508 -16.67 -12.43 24.95
N SER A 509 -16.52 -12.48 23.63
CA SER A 509 -17.32 -11.68 22.69
C SER A 509 -18.84 -11.88 22.84
N PRO A 510 -19.39 -13.09 23.09
CA PRO A 510 -20.84 -13.26 23.29
C PRO A 510 -21.39 -12.46 24.48
N ILE A 511 -20.59 -12.29 25.54
CA ILE A 511 -20.96 -11.52 26.74
C ILE A 511 -20.89 -10.02 26.42
N LEU A 512 -19.77 -9.59 25.83
CA LEU A 512 -19.48 -8.18 25.55
C LEU A 512 -20.40 -7.58 24.47
N LYS A 513 -20.93 -8.41 23.55
CA LYS A 513 -21.90 -8.02 22.52
C LYS A 513 -23.17 -7.38 23.07
N THR A 514 -23.53 -7.68 24.32
CA THR A 514 -24.66 -7.05 25.02
C THR A 514 -24.51 -5.52 25.11
N TRP A 515 -23.28 -5.00 25.12
CA TRP A 515 -22.98 -3.57 25.25
C TRP A 515 -22.23 -2.99 24.04
N HIS A 516 -21.56 -3.83 23.25
CA HIS A 516 -20.85 -3.41 22.05
C HIS A 516 -21.08 -4.40 20.90
N PRO A 517 -21.88 -4.07 19.87
CA PRO A 517 -22.30 -5.03 18.84
C PRO A 517 -21.11 -5.65 18.08
N LEU A 518 -20.04 -4.88 17.88
CA LEU A 518 -18.82 -5.29 17.16
C LEU A 518 -17.66 -5.70 18.10
N ALA A 519 -17.95 -6.33 19.24
CA ALA A 519 -16.93 -6.65 20.25
C ALA A 519 -15.82 -7.58 19.70
N SER A 520 -16.19 -8.61 18.93
CA SER A 520 -15.22 -9.53 18.31
C SER A 520 -14.39 -8.81 17.25
N GLY A 521 -15.01 -7.90 16.51
CA GLY A 521 -14.37 -7.05 15.53
C GLY A 521 -13.28 -6.16 16.13
N VAL A 522 -13.61 -5.39 17.18
CA VAL A 522 -12.65 -4.54 17.90
C VAL A 522 -11.48 -5.36 18.46
N ALA A 523 -11.78 -6.58 18.93
CA ALA A 523 -10.77 -7.49 19.40
C ALA A 523 -9.76 -7.89 18.33
N VAL A 524 -10.23 -8.40 17.18
CA VAL A 524 -9.34 -8.82 16.09
C VAL A 524 -8.62 -7.64 15.44
N ALA A 525 -9.24 -6.45 15.39
CA ALA A 525 -8.56 -5.23 14.94
C ALA A 525 -7.41 -4.84 15.88
N THR A 526 -7.58 -5.02 17.18
CA THR A 526 -6.51 -4.78 18.17
C THR A 526 -5.37 -5.78 17.99
N LEU A 527 -5.68 -7.08 17.91
CA LEU A 527 -4.68 -8.12 17.68
C LEU A 527 -3.93 -7.92 16.37
N HIS A 528 -4.67 -7.53 15.32
CA HIS A 528 -4.11 -7.21 14.01
C HIS A 528 -3.13 -6.02 14.10
N SER A 529 -3.52 -4.94 14.77
CA SER A 529 -2.62 -3.79 14.96
C SER A 529 -1.37 -4.14 15.75
N CYS A 530 -1.48 -4.98 16.78
CA CYS A 530 -0.34 -5.40 17.61
C CYS A 530 0.62 -6.30 16.84
N TYR A 531 0.11 -7.32 16.14
CA TYR A 531 0.96 -8.19 15.32
C TYR A 531 1.57 -7.41 14.14
N GLY A 532 0.80 -6.54 13.51
CA GLY A 532 1.25 -5.69 12.41
C GLY A 532 2.40 -4.75 12.78
N SER A 533 2.45 -4.22 14.01
CA SER A 533 3.59 -3.40 14.46
C SER A 533 4.88 -4.21 14.60
N GLU A 534 4.80 -5.43 15.12
CA GLU A 534 5.94 -6.33 15.25
C GLU A 534 6.41 -6.86 13.90
N LEU A 535 5.46 -7.21 13.02
CA LEU A 535 5.76 -7.64 11.66
C LEU A 535 6.47 -6.53 10.86
N LYS A 536 6.05 -5.27 11.01
CA LYS A 536 6.73 -4.13 10.37
C LYS A 536 8.17 -3.97 10.85
N GLN A 537 8.42 -4.15 12.15
CA GLN A 537 9.79 -4.12 12.69
C GLN A 537 10.63 -5.29 12.17
N PHE A 538 10.05 -6.49 12.11
CA PHE A 538 10.68 -7.66 11.52
C PHE A 538 11.05 -7.42 10.06
N ILE A 539 10.12 -6.93 9.23
CA ILE A 539 10.35 -6.64 7.81
C ILE A 539 11.44 -5.58 7.62
N ALA A 540 11.46 -4.53 8.44
CA ALA A 540 12.48 -3.48 8.37
C ALA A 540 13.90 -4.00 8.66
N GLY A 541 14.04 -5.11 9.39
CA GLY A 541 15.32 -5.75 9.69
C GLY A 541 15.81 -6.76 8.64
N LEU A 542 15.02 -7.09 7.62
CA LEU A 542 15.36 -8.11 6.64
C LEU A 542 16.23 -7.55 5.52
N THR A 543 17.40 -8.18 5.32
CA THR A 543 18.30 -7.89 4.20
C THR A 543 18.34 -9.00 3.16
N GLU A 544 17.98 -10.23 3.55
CA GLU A 544 18.07 -11.42 2.69
C GLU A 544 16.79 -12.27 2.76
N LEU A 545 16.48 -12.93 1.65
CA LEU A 545 15.35 -13.84 1.56
C LEU A 545 15.77 -15.23 2.07
N THR A 546 15.39 -15.57 3.30
CA THR A 546 15.58 -16.91 3.86
C THR A 546 14.27 -17.72 3.85
N PRO A 547 14.32 -19.07 3.82
CA PRO A 547 13.11 -19.90 3.93
C PRO A 547 12.30 -19.59 5.19
N GLU A 548 12.98 -19.27 6.30
CA GLU A 548 12.39 -18.83 7.56
C GLU A 548 11.60 -17.53 7.42
N THR A 549 12.17 -16.55 6.71
CA THR A 549 11.51 -15.26 6.44
C THR A 549 10.24 -15.43 5.62
N VAL A 550 10.29 -16.29 4.59
CA VAL A 550 9.12 -16.59 3.76
C VAL A 550 8.04 -17.30 4.58
N GLN A 551 8.43 -18.20 5.48
CA GLN A 551 7.50 -18.86 6.39
C GLN A 551 6.81 -17.86 7.33
N VAL A 552 7.54 -16.88 7.88
CA VAL A 552 6.95 -15.80 8.71
C VAL A 552 5.92 -15.01 7.93
N LEU A 553 6.26 -14.56 6.72
CA LEU A 553 5.38 -13.73 5.90
C LEU A 553 4.13 -14.50 5.44
N LYS A 554 4.25 -15.80 5.14
CA LYS A 554 3.09 -16.67 4.87
C LYS A 554 2.20 -16.87 6.10
N SER A 555 2.79 -17.05 7.28
CA SER A 555 2.03 -17.14 8.54
C SER A 555 1.29 -15.82 8.84
N ALA A 556 1.92 -14.68 8.56
CA ALA A 556 1.31 -13.36 8.71
C ALA A 556 0.13 -13.14 7.76
N ASP A 557 0.27 -13.47 6.47
CA ASP A 557 -0.81 -13.40 5.48
C ASP A 557 -2.01 -14.29 5.85
N LYS A 558 -1.73 -15.50 6.31
CA LYS A 558 -2.78 -16.39 6.83
C LYS A 558 -3.50 -15.78 8.04
N LEU A 559 -2.74 -15.29 9.02
CA LEU A 559 -3.32 -14.64 10.20
C LEU A 559 -4.19 -13.44 9.83
N GLU A 560 -3.74 -12.59 8.91
CA GLU A 560 -4.53 -11.46 8.42
C GLU A 560 -5.88 -11.92 7.88
N LYS A 561 -5.89 -12.91 6.98
CA LYS A 561 -7.11 -13.47 6.40
C LYS A 561 -8.05 -14.01 7.48
N ASP A 562 -7.50 -14.74 8.45
CA ASP A 562 -8.28 -15.30 9.57
C ASP A 562 -8.90 -14.18 10.44
N LEU A 563 -8.13 -13.14 10.79
CA LEU A 563 -8.61 -12.00 11.59
C LEU A 563 -9.64 -11.15 10.83
N VAL A 564 -9.39 -10.87 9.55
CA VAL A 564 -10.32 -10.11 8.70
C VAL A 564 -11.63 -10.88 8.52
N ASN A 565 -11.60 -12.20 8.33
CA ASN A 565 -12.81 -13.01 8.27
C ASN A 565 -13.65 -12.89 9.55
N ILE A 566 -13.01 -12.96 10.73
CA ILE A 566 -13.72 -12.75 12.01
C ILE A 566 -14.32 -11.35 12.09
N ALA A 567 -13.58 -10.31 11.66
CA ALA A 567 -14.07 -8.93 11.64
C ALA A 567 -15.29 -8.75 10.72
N VAL A 568 -15.23 -9.34 9.51
CA VAL A 568 -16.32 -9.30 8.53
C VAL A 568 -17.56 -10.01 9.09
N GLU A 569 -17.41 -11.23 9.62
CA GLU A 569 -18.50 -11.99 10.24
C GLU A 569 -19.15 -11.23 11.41
N ASP A 570 -18.37 -10.50 12.21
CA ASP A 570 -18.90 -9.72 13.32
C ASP A 570 -19.70 -8.48 12.86
N SER A 571 -19.40 -7.99 11.66
CA SER A 571 -19.93 -6.74 11.11
C SER A 571 -21.11 -6.91 10.14
N VAL A 572 -21.58 -8.14 9.91
CA VAL A 572 -22.66 -8.44 8.96
C VAL A 572 -23.94 -7.62 9.24
N ASP A 573 -24.25 -7.43 10.52
CA ASP A 573 -25.46 -6.73 10.98
C ASP A 573 -25.22 -5.23 11.29
N SER A 574 -24.07 -4.67 10.92
CA SER A 574 -23.74 -3.25 11.18
C SER A 574 -24.19 -2.29 10.08
N ASP A 575 -24.61 -1.08 10.45
CA ASP A 575 -25.11 -0.06 9.51
C ASP A 575 -24.06 0.37 8.47
N ASP A 576 -22.77 0.29 8.81
CA ASP A 576 -21.65 0.64 7.92
C ASP A 576 -21.07 -0.58 7.18
N GLY A 577 -21.61 -1.78 7.41
CA GLY A 577 -21.12 -3.05 6.87
C GLY A 577 -19.66 -3.34 7.22
N GLY A 578 -19.20 -2.91 8.40
CA GLY A 578 -17.85 -3.12 8.89
C GLY A 578 -16.78 -2.21 8.30
N LYS A 579 -17.15 -1.20 7.49
CA LYS A 579 -16.18 -0.31 6.82
C LYS A 579 -15.28 0.45 7.78
N SER A 580 -15.79 0.91 8.92
CA SER A 580 -14.98 1.59 9.94
C SER A 580 -13.95 0.64 10.55
N LEU A 581 -14.37 -0.59 10.84
CA LEU A 581 -13.52 -1.62 11.45
C LEU A 581 -12.42 -2.09 10.50
N ILE A 582 -12.75 -2.36 9.24
CA ILE A 582 -11.77 -2.78 8.23
C ILE A 582 -10.73 -1.68 7.96
N ARG A 583 -11.09 -0.38 8.12
CA ARG A 583 -10.11 0.72 8.06
C ARG A 583 -9.09 0.70 9.19
N GLU A 584 -9.41 0.12 10.35
CA GLU A 584 -8.45 -0.08 11.45
C GLU A 584 -7.49 -1.25 11.18
N MET A 585 -7.77 -2.09 10.17
CA MET A 585 -6.99 -3.27 9.80
C MET A 585 -6.33 -3.10 8.42
N PRO A 586 -5.34 -2.20 8.28
CA PRO A 586 -4.62 -2.03 7.01
C PRO A 586 -3.80 -3.29 6.69
N PRO A 587 -3.76 -3.76 5.43
CA PRO A 587 -3.06 -4.99 5.10
C PRO A 587 -1.58 -4.93 5.52
N TYR A 588 -1.06 -6.06 5.99
CA TYR A 588 0.31 -6.30 6.36
C TYR A 588 1.29 -6.22 5.19
N GLU A 589 0.78 -6.28 3.96
CA GLU A 589 1.58 -6.23 2.73
C GLU A 589 2.66 -7.33 2.67
N ALA A 590 2.42 -8.49 3.29
CA ALA A 590 3.40 -9.57 3.39
C ALA A 590 3.86 -10.07 1.99
N GLU A 591 2.95 -10.17 1.03
CA GLU A 591 3.28 -10.53 -0.36
C GLU A 591 4.16 -9.46 -1.03
N ASN A 592 3.88 -8.17 -0.81
CA ASN A 592 4.68 -7.08 -1.35
C ASN A 592 6.09 -7.07 -0.74
N ALA A 593 6.21 -7.39 0.56
CA ALA A 593 7.50 -7.55 1.23
C ALA A 593 8.31 -8.70 0.62
N ILE A 594 7.70 -9.86 0.37
CA ILE A 594 8.34 -10.98 -0.36
C ILE A 594 8.79 -10.51 -1.75
N ALA A 595 7.92 -9.85 -2.51
CA ALA A 595 8.23 -9.37 -3.86
C ALA A 595 9.44 -8.43 -3.86
N ASN A 596 9.51 -7.50 -2.91
CA ASN A 596 10.62 -6.56 -2.79
C ASN A 596 11.94 -7.24 -2.42
N LEU A 597 11.92 -8.21 -1.50
CA LEU A 597 13.11 -9.00 -1.14
C LEU A 597 13.61 -9.83 -2.32
N VAL A 598 12.71 -10.45 -3.09
CA VAL A 598 13.07 -11.19 -4.30
C VAL A 598 13.65 -10.25 -5.36
N LYS A 599 13.08 -9.04 -5.54
CA LYS A 599 13.64 -8.03 -6.46
C LYS A 599 15.06 -7.60 -6.06
N LEU A 600 15.32 -7.44 -4.77
CA LEU A 600 16.67 -7.16 -4.25
C LEU A 600 17.62 -8.33 -4.53
N TRP A 601 17.18 -9.56 -4.29
CA TRP A 601 17.95 -10.77 -4.61
C TRP A 601 18.27 -10.87 -6.11
N ILE A 602 17.29 -10.62 -6.99
CA ILE A 602 17.47 -10.60 -8.45
C ILE A 602 18.53 -9.55 -8.81
N LYS A 603 18.39 -8.33 -8.27
CA LYS A 603 19.33 -7.24 -8.53
C LYS A 603 20.75 -7.62 -8.14
N GLU A 604 20.96 -8.17 -6.95
CA GLU A 604 22.27 -8.57 -6.48
C GLU A 604 22.91 -9.66 -7.36
N ARG A 605 22.13 -10.68 -7.76
CA ARG A 605 22.59 -11.75 -8.66
C ARG A 605 22.96 -11.22 -10.03
N VAL A 606 22.13 -10.36 -10.61
CA VAL A 606 22.37 -9.72 -11.91
C VAL A 606 23.60 -8.80 -11.86
N ASP A 607 23.78 -8.01 -10.80
CA ASP A 607 24.93 -7.12 -10.68
C ASP A 607 26.23 -7.90 -10.44
N ARG A 608 26.17 -9.02 -9.70
CA ARG A 608 27.29 -9.97 -9.56
C ARG A 608 27.69 -10.57 -10.92
N LEU A 609 26.72 -10.97 -11.74
CA LEU A 609 26.97 -11.47 -13.10
C LEU A 609 27.62 -10.40 -13.98
N LYS A 610 27.12 -9.16 -13.98
CA LYS A 610 27.74 -8.05 -14.72
C LYS A 610 29.19 -7.81 -14.28
N GLY A 611 29.44 -7.76 -12.96
CA GLY A 611 30.79 -7.60 -12.42
C GLY A 611 31.71 -8.79 -12.75
N TRP A 612 31.16 -9.99 -12.91
CA TRP A 612 31.90 -11.15 -13.42
C TRP A 612 32.25 -10.99 -14.91
N VAL A 613 31.29 -10.61 -15.76
CA VAL A 613 31.51 -10.36 -17.20
C VAL A 613 32.61 -9.33 -17.41
N ASP A 614 32.58 -8.24 -16.65
CA ASP A 614 33.52 -7.14 -16.73
C ASP A 614 34.97 -7.52 -16.41
N ARG A 615 35.17 -8.45 -15.48
CA ARG A 615 36.50 -8.94 -15.08
C ARG A 615 37.01 -10.01 -16.04
N ASN A 616 36.16 -10.96 -16.41
CA ASN A 616 36.57 -12.10 -17.24
C ASN A 616 36.83 -11.70 -18.69
N LEU A 617 36.01 -10.84 -19.29
CA LEU A 617 36.24 -10.41 -20.68
C LEU A 617 37.51 -9.57 -20.87
N LYS A 618 38.03 -8.93 -19.80
CA LYS A 618 39.34 -8.25 -19.84
C LYS A 618 40.52 -9.23 -19.85
N GLN A 619 40.32 -10.44 -19.32
CA GLN A 619 41.34 -11.48 -19.23
C GLN A 619 41.23 -12.50 -20.38
N GLU A 620 40.18 -12.42 -21.19
CA GLU A 620 39.93 -13.33 -22.31
C GLU A 620 40.93 -13.10 -23.45
N THR A 621 41.62 -14.17 -23.85
CA THR A 621 42.70 -14.14 -24.85
C THR A 621 42.23 -14.45 -26.27
N TRP A 622 41.00 -14.99 -26.44
CA TRP A 622 40.39 -15.29 -27.74
C TRP A 622 41.20 -16.27 -28.60
N SER A 623 41.82 -17.28 -27.98
CA SER A 623 42.69 -18.24 -28.67
C SER A 623 41.91 -19.20 -29.59
N PRO A 624 42.30 -19.36 -30.86
CA PRO A 624 41.78 -20.42 -31.72
C PRO A 624 42.19 -21.80 -31.17
N GLY A 625 41.31 -22.81 -31.27
CA GLY A 625 41.56 -24.17 -30.78
C GLY A 625 41.20 -24.43 -29.30
N ALA A 626 40.57 -23.47 -28.61
CA ALA A 626 40.12 -23.67 -27.22
C ALA A 626 39.04 -24.76 -27.06
N ASN A 627 38.28 -25.04 -28.11
CA ASN A 627 37.29 -26.12 -28.21
C ASN A 627 37.08 -26.51 -29.67
N ARG A 628 36.32 -27.59 -29.91
CA ARG A 628 36.07 -28.16 -31.26
C ARG A 628 35.44 -27.16 -32.25
N ASP A 629 34.65 -26.20 -31.76
CA ASP A 629 33.92 -25.24 -32.58
C ASP A 629 34.50 -23.81 -32.52
N ASN A 630 35.69 -23.64 -31.93
CA ASN A 630 36.45 -22.39 -31.85
C ASN A 630 35.67 -21.19 -31.28
N PHE A 631 34.94 -21.34 -30.17
CA PHE A 631 34.32 -20.22 -29.42
C PHE A 631 35.00 -19.98 -28.06
N ALA A 632 34.76 -18.83 -27.42
CA ALA A 632 35.42 -18.45 -26.16
C ALA A 632 34.92 -19.26 -24.94
N PRO A 633 35.80 -19.79 -24.07
CA PRO A 633 35.41 -20.49 -22.84
C PRO A 633 34.54 -19.63 -21.90
N SER A 634 34.76 -18.31 -21.87
CA SER A 634 33.96 -17.40 -21.04
C SER A 634 32.47 -17.37 -21.38
N SER A 635 32.08 -17.67 -22.63
CA SER A 635 30.65 -17.76 -22.98
C SER A 635 29.95 -18.98 -22.37
N VAL A 636 30.65 -20.10 -22.21
CA VAL A 636 30.10 -21.31 -21.58
C VAL A 636 29.87 -21.06 -20.09
N GLU A 637 30.88 -20.48 -19.43
CA GLU A 637 30.82 -20.17 -18.00
C GLU A 637 29.73 -19.13 -17.69
N MET A 638 29.57 -18.13 -18.56
CA MET A 638 28.48 -17.16 -18.45
C MET A 638 27.10 -17.83 -18.49
N LEU A 639 26.87 -18.70 -19.48
CA LEU A 639 25.60 -19.42 -19.63
C LEU A 639 25.35 -20.38 -18.47
N ARG A 640 26.41 -20.99 -17.91
CA ARG A 640 26.33 -21.80 -16.69
C ARG A 640 25.85 -20.98 -15.49
N ILE A 641 26.45 -19.81 -15.22
CA ILE A 641 26.05 -18.93 -14.12
C ILE A 641 24.59 -18.47 -14.27
N ILE A 642 24.17 -18.16 -15.50
CA ILE A 642 22.77 -17.81 -15.80
C ILE A 642 21.85 -19.01 -15.51
N GLY A 643 22.23 -20.21 -15.95
CA GLY A 643 21.50 -21.44 -15.68
C GLY A 643 21.32 -21.72 -14.19
N GLU A 644 22.38 -21.56 -13.39
CA GLU A 644 22.35 -21.72 -11.93
C GLU A 644 21.51 -20.64 -11.23
N THR A 645 21.52 -19.42 -11.75
CA THR A 645 20.70 -18.33 -11.22
C THR A 645 19.21 -18.59 -11.44
N LEU A 646 18.84 -19.16 -12.59
CA LEU A 646 17.47 -19.59 -12.85
C LEU A 646 17.04 -20.75 -11.94
N ASP A 647 17.90 -21.74 -11.73
CA ASP A 647 17.61 -22.87 -10.82
C ASP A 647 17.38 -22.36 -9.40
N ALA A 648 18.29 -21.51 -8.89
CA ALA A 648 18.17 -20.91 -7.57
C ALA A 648 16.91 -20.03 -7.42
N PHE A 649 16.45 -19.38 -8.50
CA PHE A 649 15.20 -18.61 -8.49
C PHE A 649 13.99 -19.53 -8.31
N PHE A 650 13.88 -20.61 -9.08
CA PHE A 650 12.73 -21.53 -8.99
C PHE A 650 12.72 -22.38 -7.70
N GLU A 651 13.87 -22.54 -7.03
CA GLU A 651 13.95 -23.14 -5.69
C GLU A 651 13.43 -22.23 -4.56
N LEU A 652 13.21 -20.93 -4.82
CA LEU A 652 12.67 -20.03 -3.79
C LEU A 652 11.23 -20.44 -3.43
N PRO A 653 10.87 -20.50 -2.12
CA PRO A 653 9.56 -20.97 -1.66
C PRO A 653 8.44 -19.92 -1.83
N ILE A 654 8.38 -19.22 -2.96
CA ILE A 654 7.46 -18.11 -3.25
C ILE A 654 6.32 -18.53 -4.20
N PRO A 655 5.09 -18.01 -4.02
CA PRO A 655 3.98 -18.31 -4.92
C PRO A 655 3.98 -17.47 -6.22
N MET A 656 4.72 -16.37 -6.25
CA MET A 656 4.65 -15.34 -7.31
C MET A 656 5.73 -15.46 -8.39
N HIS A 657 6.27 -16.66 -8.62
CA HIS A 657 7.29 -16.91 -9.65
C HIS A 657 6.95 -16.31 -11.02
N PRO A 658 5.73 -16.47 -11.57
CA PRO A 658 5.39 -15.92 -12.89
C PRO A 658 5.43 -14.39 -12.95
N ALA A 659 5.10 -13.70 -11.84
CA ALA A 659 5.06 -12.24 -11.78
C ALA A 659 6.45 -11.60 -11.73
N LEU A 660 7.44 -12.28 -11.12
CA LEU A 660 8.80 -11.76 -10.94
C LEU A 660 9.82 -12.29 -11.96
N LEU A 661 9.48 -13.36 -12.67
CA LEU A 661 10.32 -13.92 -13.74
C LEU A 661 10.68 -12.90 -14.84
N PRO A 662 9.78 -12.00 -15.32
CA PRO A 662 10.15 -10.96 -16.29
C PRO A 662 11.31 -10.06 -15.82
N ASP A 663 11.36 -9.71 -14.53
CA ASP A 663 12.41 -8.84 -13.97
C ASP A 663 13.77 -9.56 -14.01
N LEU A 664 13.79 -10.85 -13.68
CA LEU A 664 14.98 -11.69 -13.76
C LEU A 664 15.43 -11.88 -15.21
N THR A 665 14.54 -12.29 -16.12
CA THR A 665 14.89 -12.51 -17.53
C THR A 665 15.40 -11.24 -18.19
N ALA A 666 14.79 -10.08 -17.94
CA ALA A 666 15.28 -8.79 -18.42
C ALA A 666 16.66 -8.41 -17.82
N GLY A 667 16.94 -8.79 -16.58
CA GLY A 667 18.25 -8.60 -15.95
C GLY A 667 19.35 -9.48 -16.58
N LEU A 668 19.02 -10.74 -16.86
CA LEU A 668 19.91 -11.70 -17.50
C LEU A 668 20.15 -11.35 -18.98
N ASP A 669 19.10 -10.95 -19.72
CA ASP A 669 19.17 -10.53 -21.12
C ASP A 669 20.08 -9.31 -21.30
N ARG A 670 19.96 -8.30 -20.42
CA ARG A 670 20.88 -7.16 -20.39
C ARG A 670 22.32 -7.54 -20.05
N SER A 671 22.52 -8.56 -19.20
CA SER A 671 23.88 -9.04 -18.88
C SER A 671 24.52 -9.74 -20.08
N LEU A 672 23.74 -10.56 -20.80
CA LEU A 672 24.16 -11.18 -22.07
C LEU A 672 24.45 -10.13 -23.15
N GLN A 673 23.60 -9.12 -23.29
CA GLN A 673 23.84 -7.98 -24.18
C GLN A 673 25.15 -7.25 -23.84
N LEU A 674 25.43 -7.03 -22.55
CA LEU A 674 26.69 -6.41 -22.11
C LEU A 674 27.90 -7.26 -22.52
N TYR A 675 27.82 -8.58 -22.37
CA TYR A 675 28.87 -9.49 -22.81
C TYR A 675 29.12 -9.34 -24.33
N VAL A 676 28.06 -9.38 -25.13
CA VAL A 676 28.14 -9.23 -26.60
C VAL A 676 28.76 -7.89 -27.00
N SER A 677 28.33 -6.81 -26.37
CA SER A 677 28.87 -5.47 -26.61
C SER A 677 30.36 -5.38 -26.29
N LYS A 678 30.81 -6.03 -25.20
CA LYS A 678 32.22 -6.04 -24.80
C LYS A 678 33.07 -6.97 -25.67
N ALA A 679 32.53 -8.11 -26.10
CA ALA A 679 33.18 -9.00 -27.06
C ALA A 679 33.43 -8.30 -28.42
N LYS A 680 32.52 -7.39 -28.82
CA LYS A 680 32.67 -6.53 -30.01
C LYS A 680 33.70 -5.41 -29.81
N SER A 681 33.85 -4.91 -28.59
CA SER A 681 34.72 -3.76 -28.30
C SER A 681 36.19 -4.05 -28.59
N GLY A 682 36.90 -3.03 -29.10
CA GLY A 682 38.32 -3.14 -29.46
C GLY A 682 38.62 -3.78 -30.83
N CYS A 683 37.62 -4.23 -31.59
CA CYS A 683 37.84 -4.81 -32.93
C CYS A 683 38.05 -3.76 -34.05
N GLY A 684 37.80 -2.47 -33.79
CA GLY A 684 37.76 -1.41 -34.82
C GLY A 684 36.40 -1.32 -35.51
N SER A 685 36.29 -0.47 -36.52
CA SER A 685 35.08 -0.28 -37.33
C SER A 685 35.46 -0.10 -38.81
N ARG A 686 34.49 -0.10 -39.73
CA ARG A 686 34.75 0.17 -41.16
C ARG A 686 35.62 1.41 -41.38
N SER A 687 35.30 2.52 -40.73
CA SER A 687 36.06 3.78 -40.87
C SER A 687 37.45 3.72 -40.25
N SER A 688 37.69 2.82 -39.30
CA SER A 688 39.01 2.63 -38.69
C SER A 688 40.03 2.03 -39.66
N PHE A 689 39.57 1.28 -40.67
CA PHE A 689 40.44 0.61 -41.64
C PHE A 689 40.37 1.21 -43.05
N MET A 690 39.40 2.08 -43.34
CA MET A 690 39.35 2.76 -44.63
C MET A 690 40.47 3.80 -44.76
N PRO A 691 41.24 3.79 -45.86
CA PRO A 691 42.31 4.76 -46.08
C PRO A 691 41.75 6.15 -46.38
N GLU A 692 42.46 7.20 -45.97
CA GLU A 692 42.13 8.59 -46.31
C GLU A 692 42.30 8.82 -47.82
N LEU A 693 41.34 9.50 -48.44
CA LEU A 693 41.39 9.80 -49.86
C LEU A 693 42.59 10.73 -50.15
N PRO A 694 43.44 10.40 -51.13
CA PRO A 694 44.52 11.30 -51.53
C PRO A 694 43.94 12.64 -52.03
N PRO A 695 44.65 13.77 -51.83
CA PRO A 695 44.18 15.07 -52.27
C PRO A 695 43.90 15.08 -53.77
N LEU A 696 42.74 15.64 -54.15
CA LEU A 696 42.25 15.70 -55.53
C LEU A 696 43.29 16.37 -56.44
N THR A 697 43.97 15.59 -57.27
CA THR A 697 45.04 16.06 -58.18
C THR A 697 44.62 16.07 -59.65
N ARG A 698 43.34 15.86 -59.96
CA ARG A 698 42.82 15.88 -61.33
C ARG A 698 41.59 16.79 -61.46
N CYS A 699 41.85 18.10 -61.49
CA CYS A 699 41.00 19.05 -62.24
C CYS A 699 41.91 19.77 -63.24
N GLU A 700 41.60 19.66 -64.54
CA GLU A 700 42.23 20.50 -65.55
C GLU A 700 41.94 21.98 -65.25
N VAL A 701 43.00 22.79 -65.30
CA VAL A 701 43.01 24.20 -64.98
C VAL A 701 42.39 24.97 -66.15
N GLY A 702 41.14 25.39 -65.97
CA GLY A 702 40.42 26.20 -66.94
C GLY A 702 39.31 27.05 -66.36
N SER A 703 39.45 27.61 -65.14
CA SER A 703 38.59 28.70 -64.65
C SER A 703 39.22 29.39 -63.43
N LYS A 704 39.41 30.71 -63.54
CA LYS A 704 40.03 31.56 -62.51
C LYS A 704 39.13 31.65 -61.26
N LEU A 705 39.54 31.04 -60.15
CA LEU A 705 39.05 31.38 -58.82
C LEU A 705 40.24 31.45 -57.85
N LEU A 706 40.55 32.68 -57.46
CA LEU A 706 41.59 33.08 -56.53
C LEU A 706 41.23 32.64 -55.10
N PHE A 707 41.88 31.60 -54.59
CA PHE A 707 42.11 31.46 -53.14
C PHE A 707 43.55 31.02 -52.88
N LYS A 708 44.37 31.98 -52.43
CA LYS A 708 45.69 31.72 -51.86
C LYS A 708 45.51 31.02 -50.52
N LYS A 709 46.00 29.79 -50.39
CA LYS A 709 46.56 29.30 -49.13
C LYS A 709 47.84 28.52 -49.41
N LYS A 710 48.89 28.91 -48.71
CA LYS A 710 50.29 28.54 -48.90
C LYS A 710 50.58 27.31 -48.05
N GLU A 711 50.92 26.18 -48.68
CA GLU A 711 51.53 25.04 -48.00
C GLU A 711 52.84 24.66 -48.69
N LYS A 712 53.87 24.40 -47.86
CA LYS A 712 55.25 24.07 -48.24
C LYS A 712 55.32 22.63 -48.76
N PRO A 713 56.24 22.30 -49.69
CA PRO A 713 56.47 20.94 -50.11
C PRO A 713 57.24 20.16 -49.03
N GLN A 714 56.72 19.02 -48.61
CA GLN A 714 57.50 17.99 -47.92
C GLN A 714 57.84 16.88 -48.93
N ASN A 715 59.12 16.52 -48.97
CA ASN A 715 59.72 15.49 -49.81
C ASN A 715 59.03 14.12 -49.67
N PRO A 716 59.08 13.27 -50.72
CA PRO A 716 58.64 11.88 -50.62
C PRO A 716 59.72 11.08 -49.88
N GLN A 717 59.47 10.73 -48.61
CA GLN A 717 60.27 9.72 -47.93
C GLN A 717 59.61 8.35 -48.07
N HIS A 718 60.28 7.53 -48.88
CA HIS A 718 60.31 6.07 -48.85
C HIS A 718 60.02 5.51 -47.43
N ARG A 719 58.95 4.73 -47.26
CA ARG A 719 58.82 3.80 -46.12
C ARG A 719 59.06 2.38 -46.61
N GLY A 720 60.27 1.89 -46.37
CA GLY A 720 60.53 0.46 -46.22
C GLY A 720 60.16 -0.01 -44.80
N PRO A 721 60.10 -1.34 -44.57
CA PRO A 721 59.53 -1.91 -43.35
C PRO A 721 60.52 -1.83 -42.19
N GLN A 722 60.08 -1.38 -41.01
CA GLN A 722 60.86 -1.53 -39.77
C GLN A 722 59.98 -1.95 -38.58
N ASN A 723 60.39 -3.08 -38.00
CA ASN A 723 60.09 -3.55 -36.65
C ASN A 723 60.67 -2.60 -35.58
N GLY A 724 59.95 -2.44 -34.45
CA GLY A 724 60.50 -1.83 -33.23
C GLY A 724 59.44 -1.29 -32.28
N ALA A 725 59.20 -2.01 -31.18
CA ALA A 725 58.10 -1.87 -30.22
C ALA A 725 58.05 -0.56 -29.40
N THR A 726 56.84 -0.10 -29.06
CA THR A 726 56.32 -0.04 -27.66
C THR A 726 54.84 0.42 -27.60
N ASN A 727 54.01 -0.49 -27.09
CA ASN A 727 52.69 -0.33 -26.44
C ASN A 727 51.55 0.42 -27.15
N GLY A 728 50.58 -0.34 -27.67
CA GLY A 728 49.19 0.08 -27.62
C GLY A 728 48.24 -0.32 -28.75
N THR A 729 48.42 -1.49 -29.39
CA THR A 729 47.43 -2.37 -30.06
C THR A 729 48.09 -2.97 -31.31
N ASP A 730 48.64 -4.18 -31.20
CA ASP A 730 48.73 -5.02 -32.38
C ASP A 730 47.30 -5.22 -32.89
N PRO A 731 47.01 -4.97 -34.19
CA PRO A 731 45.69 -5.20 -34.74
C PRO A 731 45.33 -6.67 -34.53
N LEU A 732 44.16 -6.92 -33.92
CA LEU A 732 43.65 -8.26 -33.64
C LEU A 732 43.82 -9.18 -34.86
N GLY A 733 44.47 -10.32 -34.69
CA GLY A 733 44.66 -11.30 -35.78
C GLY A 733 43.33 -11.85 -36.30
N LEU A 734 43.33 -12.29 -37.56
CA LEU A 734 42.16 -12.89 -38.21
C LEU A 734 41.57 -14.08 -37.39
N PRO A 735 42.37 -15.01 -36.83
CA PRO A 735 41.83 -16.10 -36.01
C PRO A 735 41.06 -15.63 -34.76
N GLN A 736 41.53 -14.58 -34.09
CA GLN A 736 40.87 -14.02 -32.90
C GLN A 736 39.50 -13.40 -33.24
N LEU A 737 39.39 -12.75 -34.41
CA LEU A 737 38.11 -12.22 -34.91
C LEU A 737 37.14 -13.34 -35.28
N CYS A 738 37.63 -14.44 -35.85
CA CYS A 738 36.83 -15.64 -36.12
C CYS A 738 36.29 -16.28 -34.84
N VAL A 739 37.11 -16.39 -33.78
CA VAL A 739 36.66 -16.91 -32.48
C VAL A 739 35.57 -16.05 -31.86
N ARG A 740 35.68 -14.71 -31.96
CA ARG A 740 34.63 -13.78 -31.52
C ARG A 740 33.32 -13.95 -32.29
N LEU A 741 33.38 -14.13 -33.62
CA LEU A 741 32.21 -14.42 -34.46
C LEU A 741 31.52 -15.73 -34.04
N ASN A 742 32.29 -16.79 -33.82
CA ASN A 742 31.77 -18.08 -33.37
C ASN A 742 31.15 -17.97 -31.97
N THR A 743 31.76 -17.19 -31.07
CA THR A 743 31.23 -16.96 -29.72
C THR A 743 29.84 -16.31 -29.75
N LEU A 744 29.62 -15.30 -30.60
CA LEU A 744 28.29 -14.68 -30.73
C LEU A 744 27.25 -15.63 -31.33
N GLN A 745 27.66 -16.48 -32.29
CA GLN A 745 26.78 -17.49 -32.87
C GLN A 745 26.44 -18.61 -31.88
N TYR A 746 27.39 -18.99 -31.03
CA TYR A 746 27.20 -19.96 -29.96
C TYR A 746 26.18 -19.43 -28.94
N ILE A 747 26.39 -18.23 -28.40
CA ILE A 747 25.44 -17.59 -27.47
C ILE A 747 24.04 -17.55 -28.07
N ARG A 748 23.90 -17.10 -29.33
CA ARG A 748 22.61 -17.05 -30.03
C ARG A 748 21.93 -18.42 -30.13
N SER A 749 22.70 -19.50 -30.29
CA SER A 749 22.14 -20.86 -30.40
C SER A 749 21.68 -21.40 -29.03
N GLU A 750 22.37 -21.02 -27.95
CA GLU A 750 22.02 -21.43 -26.58
C GLU A 750 20.86 -20.66 -25.96
N LEU A 751 20.51 -19.47 -26.48
CA LEU A 751 19.32 -18.73 -26.02
C LEU A 751 18.04 -19.57 -26.12
N GLU A 752 17.88 -20.34 -27.20
CA GLU A 752 16.71 -21.21 -27.39
C GLU A 752 16.65 -22.33 -26.33
N ASN A 753 17.81 -22.83 -25.89
CA ASN A 753 17.89 -23.84 -24.83
C ASN A 753 17.51 -23.24 -23.48
N LEU A 754 17.94 -22.00 -23.21
CA LEU A 754 17.58 -21.27 -22.00
C LEU A 754 16.07 -20.98 -21.93
N GLU A 755 15.46 -20.57 -23.04
CA GLU A 755 14.01 -20.37 -23.14
C GLU A 755 13.23 -21.67 -22.91
N LYS A 756 13.70 -22.80 -23.46
CA LYS A 756 13.11 -24.13 -23.20
C LYS A 756 13.21 -24.52 -21.71
N LYS A 757 14.34 -24.23 -21.06
CA LYS A 757 14.52 -24.48 -19.62
C LYS A 757 13.50 -23.69 -18.80
N ILE A 758 13.37 -22.38 -19.04
CA ILE A 758 12.40 -21.51 -18.35
C ILE A 758 10.95 -22.04 -18.50
N LYS A 759 10.55 -22.40 -19.73
CA LYS A 759 9.21 -22.97 -20.00
C LYS A 759 8.96 -24.31 -19.31
N THR A 760 10.01 -25.08 -19.02
CA THR A 760 9.90 -26.37 -18.32
C THR A 760 9.75 -26.16 -16.81
N CYS A 761 10.55 -25.25 -16.23
CA CYS A 761 10.44 -24.89 -14.81
C CYS A 761 9.09 -24.26 -14.47
N LEU A 762 8.55 -23.38 -15.33
CA LEU A 762 7.23 -22.78 -15.13
C LEU A 762 6.10 -23.82 -15.09
N ARG A 763 6.08 -24.78 -16.03
CA ARG A 763 5.08 -25.85 -16.06
C ARG A 763 5.10 -26.70 -14.79
N ASN A 764 6.27 -26.91 -14.19
CA ASN A 764 6.41 -27.66 -12.94
C ASN A 764 5.80 -26.90 -11.75
N VAL A 765 5.87 -25.56 -11.73
CA VAL A 765 5.28 -24.71 -10.69
C VAL A 765 3.76 -24.57 -10.87
N GLU A 766 3.28 -24.48 -12.11
CA GLU A 766 1.85 -24.34 -12.45
C GLU A 766 1.02 -25.60 -12.21
N SER A 767 1.62 -26.80 -12.22
CA SER A 767 0.92 -28.04 -11.84
C SER A 767 0.42 -28.05 -10.38
N ALA A 768 0.84 -27.08 -9.55
CA ALA A 768 0.36 -26.84 -8.20
C ALA A 768 -0.67 -25.68 -8.08
N GLN A 769 -0.85 -24.84 -9.11
CA GLN A 769 -1.75 -23.68 -9.08
C GLN A 769 -2.44 -23.53 -10.45
N ALA A 770 -3.71 -23.94 -10.54
CA ALA A 770 -4.49 -23.80 -11.76
C ALA A 770 -4.84 -22.33 -12.06
N ASP A 771 -4.76 -21.98 -13.34
CA ASP A 771 -5.12 -20.71 -13.98
C ASP A 771 -4.19 -19.52 -13.72
N ILE A 772 -3.27 -19.25 -14.66
CA ILE A 772 -2.82 -17.95 -15.23
C ILE A 772 -1.56 -18.28 -16.05
N THR A 773 -1.64 -18.38 -17.39
CA THR A 773 -0.50 -18.16 -18.35
C THR A 773 -0.79 -18.56 -19.81
N ASN A 774 -2.03 -18.45 -20.31
CA ASN A 774 -2.21 -18.36 -21.76
C ASN A 774 -1.81 -16.94 -22.23
N GLY A 775 -0.50 -16.65 -22.35
CA GLY A 775 -0.06 -15.42 -23.02
C GLY A 775 1.35 -14.85 -22.74
N LEU A 776 2.14 -15.37 -21.79
CA LEU A 776 3.48 -14.81 -21.51
C LEU A 776 4.55 -15.44 -22.42
N GLU A 777 4.96 -14.70 -23.45
CA GLU A 777 6.08 -15.05 -24.32
C GLU A 777 7.36 -14.39 -23.79
N PHE A 778 8.27 -15.18 -23.21
CA PHE A 778 9.56 -14.71 -22.71
C PHE A 778 10.65 -14.98 -23.76
N LYS A 779 11.25 -13.92 -24.31
CA LYS A 779 12.32 -13.98 -25.32
C LYS A 779 13.51 -13.13 -24.92
N PHE A 780 14.72 -13.62 -25.19
CA PHE A 780 15.97 -12.87 -25.02
C PHE A 780 16.22 -11.91 -26.20
N GLU A 781 15.29 -10.97 -26.41
CA GLU A 781 15.29 -10.11 -27.60
C GLU A 781 16.50 -9.17 -27.68
N LEU A 782 16.96 -8.63 -26.53
CA LEU A 782 18.08 -7.69 -26.51
C LEU A 782 19.39 -8.39 -26.87
N CYS A 783 19.65 -9.56 -26.27
CA CYS A 783 20.81 -10.38 -26.61
C CYS A 783 20.75 -10.88 -28.05
N GLN A 784 19.59 -11.34 -28.52
CA GLN A 784 19.42 -11.82 -29.89
C GLN A 784 19.73 -10.72 -30.91
N ALA A 785 19.19 -9.51 -30.71
CA ALA A 785 19.48 -8.36 -31.55
C ALA A 785 20.96 -7.95 -31.49
N ALA A 786 21.54 -7.91 -30.29
CA ALA A 786 22.95 -7.56 -30.10
C ALA A 786 23.90 -8.59 -30.75
N CYS A 787 23.59 -9.88 -30.68
CA CYS A 787 24.34 -10.93 -31.37
C CYS A 787 24.25 -10.76 -32.89
N GLN A 788 23.08 -10.46 -33.43
CA GLN A 788 22.89 -10.26 -34.87
C GLN A 788 23.63 -9.02 -35.40
N GLU A 789 23.58 -7.91 -34.65
CA GLU A 789 24.34 -6.70 -34.94
C GLU A 789 25.85 -6.93 -34.79
N GLY A 790 26.27 -7.58 -33.69
CA GLY A 790 27.65 -7.90 -33.41
C GLY A 790 28.28 -8.80 -34.48
N ILE A 791 27.54 -9.82 -34.94
CA ILE A 791 27.97 -10.67 -36.06
C ILE A 791 28.12 -9.85 -37.34
N GLN A 792 27.15 -9.00 -37.69
CA GLN A 792 27.27 -8.12 -38.88
C GLN A 792 28.51 -7.24 -38.81
N HIS A 793 28.67 -6.55 -37.68
CA HIS A 793 29.75 -5.61 -37.45
C HIS A 793 31.11 -6.31 -37.48
N LEU A 794 31.25 -7.48 -36.84
CA LEU A 794 32.49 -8.25 -36.88
C LEU A 794 32.78 -8.79 -38.29
N CYS A 795 31.78 -9.26 -39.05
CA CYS A 795 31.98 -9.65 -40.45
C CYS A 795 32.49 -8.49 -41.30
N GLU A 796 31.88 -7.29 -41.18
CA GLU A 796 32.34 -6.09 -41.89
C GLU A 796 33.73 -5.66 -41.42
N THR A 797 33.97 -5.63 -40.12
CA THR A 797 35.25 -5.18 -39.56
C THR A 797 36.39 -6.11 -39.97
N THR A 798 36.17 -7.43 -39.90
CA THR A 798 37.12 -8.43 -40.41
C THR A 798 37.38 -8.23 -41.90
N ALA A 799 36.34 -8.02 -42.71
CA ALA A 799 36.46 -7.79 -44.15
C ALA A 799 37.30 -6.54 -44.47
N TYR A 800 36.95 -5.38 -43.90
CA TYR A 800 37.67 -4.13 -44.18
C TYR A 800 39.08 -4.11 -43.59
N LYS A 801 39.30 -4.76 -42.44
CA LYS A 801 40.66 -4.96 -41.91
C LYS A 801 41.49 -5.80 -42.89
N VAL A 802 40.97 -6.95 -43.32
CA VAL A 802 41.66 -7.81 -44.28
C VAL A 802 41.97 -7.05 -45.56
N THR A 803 40.98 -6.39 -46.15
CA THR A 803 41.16 -5.73 -47.45
C THR A 803 42.09 -4.51 -47.38
N PHE A 804 41.87 -3.59 -46.44
CA PHE A 804 42.54 -2.29 -46.46
C PHE A 804 43.75 -2.19 -45.54
N PHE A 805 43.84 -3.06 -44.52
CA PHE A 805 44.98 -3.10 -43.61
C PHE A 805 45.91 -4.27 -43.94
N ASP A 806 45.42 -5.51 -43.94
CA ASP A 806 46.28 -6.70 -44.18
C ASP A 806 46.74 -6.75 -45.66
N LEU A 807 45.82 -6.56 -46.61
CA LEU A 807 46.07 -6.54 -48.07
C LEU A 807 46.26 -5.12 -48.65
N GLY A 808 46.26 -4.08 -47.79
CA GLY A 808 46.32 -2.69 -48.24
C GLY A 808 47.53 -2.38 -49.11
N HIS A 809 48.71 -2.90 -48.75
CA HIS A 809 49.93 -2.74 -49.53
C HIS A 809 49.81 -3.32 -50.95
N ILE A 810 49.09 -4.44 -51.13
CA ILE A 810 48.86 -5.05 -52.45
C ILE A 810 47.93 -4.17 -53.29
N LEU A 811 46.87 -3.65 -52.67
CA LEU A 811 45.93 -2.75 -53.35
C LEU A 811 46.59 -1.43 -53.75
N TRP A 812 47.37 -0.82 -52.87
CA TRP A 812 47.90 0.53 -53.07
C TRP A 812 49.26 0.59 -53.74
N ASP A 813 50.14 -0.37 -53.47
CA ASP A 813 51.54 -0.34 -53.91
C ASP A 813 51.82 -1.29 -55.08
N THR A 814 50.85 -2.15 -55.45
CA THR A 814 51.04 -3.15 -56.51
C THR A 814 50.02 -3.02 -57.64
N LEU A 815 48.71 -2.97 -57.35
CA LEU A 815 47.66 -3.05 -58.38
C LEU A 815 47.67 -1.82 -59.33
N TYR A 816 47.82 -2.05 -60.65
CA TYR A 816 47.79 -1.06 -61.73
C TYR A 816 48.80 0.11 -61.66
N ILE A 817 49.90 -0.04 -60.94
CA ILE A 817 50.95 0.99 -60.92
C ILE A 817 51.81 0.92 -62.19
N ALA A 818 52.08 2.09 -62.79
CA ALA A 818 52.88 2.30 -64.01
C ALA A 818 52.28 1.71 -65.30
N ASP A 819 52.10 0.38 -65.41
CA ASP A 819 51.52 -0.30 -66.57
C ASP A 819 50.50 -1.38 -66.14
N ILE A 820 49.35 -1.39 -66.82
CA ILE A 820 48.19 -2.25 -66.52
C ILE A 820 48.47 -3.70 -66.97
N ALA A 821 49.29 -3.89 -68.00
CA ALA A 821 49.63 -5.23 -68.49
C ALA A 821 50.55 -6.01 -67.53
N SER A 822 51.42 -5.32 -66.77
CA SER A 822 52.39 -5.94 -65.86
C SER A 822 51.92 -6.04 -64.40
N SER A 823 50.91 -5.26 -64.00
CA SER A 823 50.49 -5.10 -62.60
C SER A 823 49.00 -5.40 -62.41
N ARG A 824 48.61 -6.62 -62.77
CA ARG A 824 47.22 -7.14 -62.75
C ARG A 824 46.77 -7.61 -61.36
N VAL A 825 45.52 -8.06 -61.27
CA VAL A 825 44.87 -8.53 -60.04
C VAL A 825 45.43 -9.85 -59.49
N ASP A 826 46.26 -10.58 -60.23
CA ASP A 826 46.71 -11.95 -59.87
C ASP A 826 47.35 -12.07 -58.48
N LEU A 827 48.14 -11.07 -58.07
CA LEU A 827 48.76 -11.04 -56.74
C LEU A 827 47.73 -10.83 -55.61
N LEU A 828 46.65 -10.10 -55.89
CA LEU A 828 45.54 -9.94 -54.94
C LEU A 828 44.76 -11.24 -54.80
N LEU A 829 44.53 -11.97 -55.90
CA LEU A 829 43.83 -13.27 -55.87
C LEU A 829 44.62 -14.30 -55.05
N ARG A 830 45.94 -14.40 -55.29
CA ARG A 830 46.81 -15.37 -54.59
C ARG A 830 46.85 -15.19 -53.08
N GLU A 831 46.78 -13.95 -52.59
CA GLU A 831 46.84 -13.65 -51.16
C GLU A 831 45.44 -13.67 -50.50
N LEU A 832 44.36 -13.62 -51.28
CA LEU A 832 42.99 -13.82 -50.79
C LEU A 832 42.65 -15.30 -50.54
N ASP A 833 43.19 -16.23 -51.33
CA ASP A 833 42.97 -17.67 -51.17
C ASP A 833 43.24 -18.21 -49.75
N PRO A 834 44.44 -18.05 -49.16
CA PRO A 834 44.73 -18.59 -47.82
C PRO A 834 43.87 -17.93 -46.72
N ILE A 835 43.38 -16.71 -46.96
CA ILE A 835 42.47 -16.01 -46.05
C ILE A 835 41.06 -16.60 -46.11
N LEU A 836 40.57 -16.92 -47.31
CA LEU A 836 39.30 -17.61 -47.53
C LEU A 836 39.32 -19.02 -46.94
N GLU A 837 40.42 -19.75 -47.06
CA GLU A 837 40.62 -21.05 -46.40
C GLU A 837 40.57 -20.92 -44.88
N THR A 838 41.26 -19.92 -44.31
CA THR A 838 41.27 -19.67 -42.86
C THR A 838 39.88 -19.34 -42.32
N ILE A 839 39.12 -18.47 -43.00
CA ILE A 839 37.73 -18.13 -42.63
C ILE A 839 36.83 -19.36 -42.77
N SER A 840 36.99 -20.14 -43.84
CA SER A 840 36.19 -21.34 -44.07
C SER A 840 36.47 -22.45 -43.07
N GLY A 841 37.72 -22.63 -42.66
CA GLY A 841 38.12 -23.62 -41.65
C GLY A 841 37.80 -23.22 -40.20
N THR A 842 37.76 -21.92 -39.90
CA THR A 842 37.60 -21.43 -38.52
C THR A 842 36.18 -20.96 -38.19
N VAL A 843 35.47 -20.33 -39.13
CA VAL A 843 34.14 -19.73 -38.88
C VAL A 843 33.02 -20.75 -39.06
N HIS A 844 32.09 -20.75 -38.10
CA HIS A 844 30.92 -21.61 -38.09
C HIS A 844 30.06 -21.45 -39.36
N ILE A 845 29.55 -22.56 -39.90
CA ILE A 845 28.84 -22.64 -41.20
C ILE A 845 27.71 -21.62 -41.35
N LYS A 846 26.92 -21.39 -40.27
CA LYS A 846 25.79 -20.43 -40.26
C LYS A 846 26.21 -18.95 -40.46
N VAL A 847 27.47 -18.60 -40.21
CA VAL A 847 27.99 -17.22 -40.31
C VAL A 847 29.03 -17.09 -41.42
N ARG A 848 29.65 -18.20 -41.84
CA ARG A 848 30.70 -18.26 -42.86
C ARG A 848 30.35 -17.50 -44.14
N ASN A 849 29.22 -17.81 -44.76
CA ASN A 849 28.82 -17.15 -46.03
C ASN A 849 28.66 -15.63 -45.86
N ARG A 850 28.21 -15.18 -44.68
CA ARG A 850 28.06 -13.76 -44.37
C ARG A 850 29.42 -13.07 -44.22
N ALA A 851 30.39 -13.73 -43.58
CA ALA A 851 31.76 -13.23 -43.45
C ALA A 851 32.45 -13.14 -44.83
N ILE A 852 32.34 -14.20 -45.65
CA ILE A 852 32.90 -14.24 -47.01
C ILE A 852 32.23 -13.20 -47.92
N THR A 853 30.90 -13.04 -47.84
CA THR A 853 30.18 -11.98 -48.60
C THR A 853 30.63 -10.58 -48.19
N ALA A 854 30.88 -10.34 -46.90
CA ALA A 854 31.40 -9.06 -46.44
C ALA A 854 32.82 -8.80 -46.98
N LEU A 855 33.67 -9.84 -46.98
CA LEU A 855 35.01 -9.77 -47.56
C LEU A 855 34.97 -9.46 -49.06
N MET A 856 34.13 -10.17 -49.82
CA MET A 856 33.91 -9.92 -51.25
C MET A 856 33.50 -8.47 -51.54
N LYS A 857 32.56 -7.92 -50.74
CA LYS A 857 32.12 -6.53 -50.91
C LYS A 857 33.24 -5.54 -50.60
N ALA A 858 34.02 -5.79 -49.54
CA ALA A 858 35.14 -4.94 -49.19
C ALA A 858 36.24 -4.99 -50.27
N THR A 859 36.55 -6.16 -50.84
CA THR A 859 37.53 -6.30 -51.93
C THR A 859 37.05 -5.65 -53.22
N PHE A 860 35.76 -5.73 -53.56
CA PHE A 860 35.19 -4.98 -54.68
C PHE A 860 35.26 -3.46 -54.46
N ASP A 861 34.93 -2.99 -53.25
CA ASP A 861 35.10 -1.58 -52.86
C ASP A 861 36.57 -1.15 -52.98
N GLY A 862 37.52 -2.00 -52.55
CA GLY A 862 38.96 -1.75 -52.65
C GLY A 862 39.44 -1.68 -54.11
N PHE A 863 39.02 -2.62 -54.95
CA PHE A 863 39.29 -2.63 -56.38
C PHE A 863 38.76 -1.37 -57.07
N LEU A 864 37.51 -0.99 -56.78
CA LEU A 864 36.90 0.23 -57.32
C LEU A 864 37.62 1.50 -56.83
N LEU A 865 38.03 1.53 -55.56
CA LEU A 865 38.74 2.66 -54.97
C LEU A 865 40.12 2.85 -55.62
N VAL A 866 40.84 1.77 -55.96
CA VAL A 866 42.10 1.84 -56.71
C VAL A 866 41.88 2.44 -58.10
N ILE A 867 40.80 2.08 -58.80
CA ILE A 867 40.47 2.62 -60.13
C ILE A 867 40.11 4.11 -60.05
N LEU A 868 39.27 4.50 -59.09
CA LEU A 868 38.74 5.87 -59.02
C LEU A 868 39.66 6.86 -58.28
N ALA A 869 40.43 6.40 -57.30
CA ALA A 869 41.16 7.22 -56.36
C ALA A 869 42.58 6.70 -56.06
N GLY A 870 43.14 5.82 -56.91
CA GLY A 870 44.49 5.25 -56.78
C GLY A 870 45.68 6.19 -56.96
N GLY A 871 45.48 7.51 -56.99
CA GLY A 871 46.58 8.47 -57.10
C GLY A 871 47.18 8.61 -58.52
N PRO A 872 48.24 9.43 -58.67
CA PRO A 872 48.69 9.93 -59.96
C PRO A 872 49.52 8.92 -60.79
N LEU A 873 50.05 7.86 -60.15
CA LEU A 873 50.87 6.82 -60.81
C LEU A 873 50.06 5.82 -61.65
N ARG A 874 48.73 5.99 -61.69
CA ARG A 874 47.79 5.15 -62.43
C ARG A 874 47.10 5.98 -63.51
N ALA A 875 47.29 5.63 -64.78
CA ALA A 875 46.66 6.31 -65.91
C ALA A 875 45.94 5.26 -66.78
N PHE A 876 44.68 5.53 -67.12
CA PHE A 876 43.82 4.60 -67.85
C PHE A 876 43.43 5.20 -69.20
N THR A 877 43.51 4.39 -70.24
CA THR A 877 43.03 4.66 -71.59
C THR A 877 41.76 3.85 -71.86
N ARG A 878 41.07 4.13 -72.98
CA ARG A 878 39.88 3.35 -73.37
C ARG A 878 40.18 1.89 -73.72
N GLN A 879 41.42 1.56 -74.09
CA GLN A 879 41.78 0.18 -74.42
C GLN A 879 41.97 -0.67 -73.16
N ASP A 880 42.32 -0.04 -72.05
CA ASP A 880 42.55 -0.71 -70.76
C ASP A 880 41.26 -1.22 -70.11
N SER A 881 40.10 -0.72 -70.55
CA SER A 881 38.80 -1.12 -69.97
C SER A 881 38.54 -2.62 -70.11
N GLN A 882 38.98 -3.25 -71.21
CA GLN A 882 38.79 -4.68 -71.43
C GLN A 882 39.64 -5.53 -70.47
N ILE A 883 40.85 -5.06 -70.14
CA ILE A 883 41.75 -5.75 -69.22
C ILE A 883 41.23 -5.62 -67.79
N ILE A 884 40.80 -4.42 -67.39
CA ILE A 884 40.21 -4.15 -66.06
C ILE A 884 38.91 -4.93 -65.88
N GLU A 885 38.08 -5.04 -66.93
CA GLU A 885 36.87 -5.85 -66.90
C GLU A 885 37.19 -7.34 -66.75
N GLY A 886 38.23 -7.83 -67.44
CA GLY A 886 38.74 -9.20 -67.29
C GLY A 886 39.23 -9.48 -65.86
N ASP A 887 40.00 -8.57 -65.27
CA ASP A 887 40.49 -8.67 -63.89
C ASP A 887 39.33 -8.67 -62.87
N PHE A 888 38.31 -7.85 -63.10
CA PHE A 888 37.12 -7.85 -62.26
C PHE A 888 36.35 -9.16 -62.34
N ARG A 889 36.27 -9.80 -63.52
CA ARG A 889 35.68 -11.15 -63.66
C ARG A 889 36.50 -12.19 -62.91
N SER A 890 37.83 -12.18 -63.02
CA SER A 890 38.69 -13.11 -62.26
C SER A 890 38.54 -12.95 -60.74
N LEU A 891 38.42 -11.70 -60.26
CA LEU A 891 38.14 -11.43 -58.85
C LEU A 891 36.76 -11.92 -58.41
N ARG A 892 35.75 -11.82 -59.28
CA ARG A 892 34.40 -12.37 -59.03
C ARG A 892 34.43 -13.90 -58.98
N ASP A 893 35.11 -14.53 -59.93
CA ASP A 893 35.16 -15.98 -60.09
C ASP A 893 35.86 -16.65 -58.89
N LEU A 894 36.84 -15.97 -58.27
CA LEU A 894 37.46 -16.40 -56.99
C LEU A 894 36.43 -16.66 -55.87
N PHE A 895 35.42 -15.79 -55.74
CA PHE A 895 34.40 -15.94 -54.70
C PHE A 895 33.29 -16.93 -55.07
N LEU A 896 33.17 -17.29 -56.35
CA LEU A 896 32.29 -18.36 -56.83
C LEU A 896 32.94 -19.75 -56.61
N ALA A 897 34.27 -19.82 -56.70
CA ALA A 897 35.09 -21.02 -56.45
C ALA A 897 34.53 -22.29 -57.11
N ASP A 898 34.16 -22.21 -58.39
CA ASP A 898 33.61 -23.31 -59.20
C ASP A 898 32.41 -24.06 -58.56
N GLY A 899 31.65 -23.39 -57.69
CA GLY A 899 30.45 -23.92 -57.03
C GLY A 899 30.61 -24.27 -55.55
N ASP A 900 31.85 -24.30 -55.02
CA ASP A 900 32.15 -24.54 -53.59
C ASP A 900 32.20 -23.23 -52.76
N GLY A 901 32.05 -22.07 -53.42
CA GLY A 901 32.12 -20.72 -52.84
C GLY A 901 30.77 -20.11 -52.44
N LEU A 902 30.60 -18.80 -52.72
CA LEU A 902 29.34 -18.10 -52.49
C LEU A 902 28.30 -18.43 -53.58
N PRO A 903 26.99 -18.45 -53.25
CA PRO A 903 25.93 -18.58 -54.25
C PRO A 903 26.00 -17.50 -55.33
N GLU A 904 25.84 -17.89 -56.60
CA GLU A 904 25.92 -17.02 -57.78
C GLU A 904 25.01 -15.78 -57.68
N GLU A 905 23.78 -15.97 -57.18
CA GLU A 905 22.81 -14.88 -56.95
C GLU A 905 23.32 -13.78 -56.00
N LEU A 906 24.09 -14.14 -54.95
CA LEU A 906 24.62 -13.16 -54.00
C LEU A 906 25.79 -12.36 -54.58
N VAL A 907 26.58 -13.00 -55.45
CA VAL A 907 27.69 -12.39 -56.17
C VAL A 907 27.17 -11.42 -57.24
N ASP A 908 26.15 -11.82 -58.00
CA ASP A 908 25.51 -11.01 -59.05
C ASP A 908 24.72 -9.82 -58.50
N LYS A 909 24.07 -9.99 -57.34
CA LYS A 909 23.39 -8.88 -56.65
C LYS A 909 24.38 -7.84 -56.13
N ALA A 910 25.54 -8.25 -55.64
CA ALA A 910 26.56 -7.34 -55.14
C ALA A 910 27.29 -6.59 -56.27
N SER A 911 27.46 -7.21 -57.43
CA SER A 911 28.09 -6.60 -58.62
C SER A 911 27.18 -5.57 -59.33
N SER A 912 25.85 -5.75 -59.27
CA SER A 912 24.86 -4.88 -59.95
C SER A 912 24.39 -3.65 -59.17
N GLN A 913 24.65 -3.56 -57.85
CA GLN A 913 24.21 -2.45 -56.98
C GLN A 913 24.84 -1.07 -57.28
N ALA A 914 25.70 -0.94 -58.29
CA ALA A 914 26.32 0.33 -58.71
C ALA A 914 25.49 1.20 -59.69
N THR A 915 24.29 0.79 -60.13
CA THR A 915 23.44 1.57 -61.09
C THR A 915 21.94 1.70 -60.68
N SER A 916 21.32 2.85 -61.00
CA SER A 916 20.07 3.47 -60.44
C SER A 916 18.77 2.62 -60.35
N GLY A 917 18.03 2.70 -59.23
CA GLY A 917 17.10 1.61 -58.80
C GLY A 917 15.57 1.80 -58.71
N LEU A 918 14.93 2.98 -58.84
CA LEU A 918 13.47 3.10 -58.62
C LEU A 918 12.61 3.21 -59.90
N GLY A 919 12.94 4.13 -60.83
CA GLY A 919 12.20 4.24 -62.10
C GLY A 919 12.33 2.99 -62.98
N ARG A 920 13.51 2.34 -62.96
CA ARG A 920 13.74 1.04 -63.60
C ARG A 920 12.86 -0.05 -63.01
N ALA A 921 12.77 -0.13 -61.67
CA ALA A 921 11.95 -1.13 -60.99
C ALA A 921 10.45 -0.96 -61.30
N ALA A 922 9.96 0.29 -61.33
CA ALA A 922 8.59 0.62 -61.73
C ALA A 922 8.27 0.12 -63.14
N ALA A 923 9.13 0.45 -64.10
CA ALA A 923 8.94 0.07 -65.49
C ALA A 923 8.99 -1.45 -65.69
N ALA A 924 9.94 -2.13 -65.05
CA ALA A 924 10.05 -3.59 -65.09
C ALA A 924 8.86 -4.29 -64.44
N ALA A 925 8.22 -3.69 -63.43
CA ALA A 925 7.02 -4.25 -62.80
C ALA A 925 5.78 -4.03 -63.67
N LEU A 926 5.56 -2.83 -64.20
CA LEU A 926 4.42 -2.55 -65.08
C LEU A 926 4.50 -3.29 -66.41
N ALA A 927 5.69 -3.49 -66.95
CA ALA A 927 5.88 -4.34 -68.14
C ALA A 927 5.47 -5.80 -67.88
N ARG A 928 5.71 -6.35 -66.68
CA ARG A 928 5.22 -7.70 -66.29
C ARG A 928 3.71 -7.78 -66.18
N GLU A 929 3.07 -6.69 -65.76
CA GLU A 929 1.61 -6.57 -65.72
C GLU A 929 1.00 -6.38 -67.13
N GLY A 930 1.83 -6.40 -68.19
CA GLY A 930 1.40 -6.32 -69.59
C GLY A 930 1.14 -4.90 -70.10
N TYR A 931 1.57 -3.86 -69.38
CA TYR A 931 1.43 -2.48 -69.85
C TYR A 931 2.45 -2.18 -70.97
N HIS A 932 2.04 -1.36 -71.93
CA HIS A 932 2.97 -0.66 -72.82
C HIS A 932 3.61 0.50 -72.05
N VAL A 933 4.88 0.37 -71.70
CA VAL A 933 5.55 1.31 -70.80
C VAL A 933 6.34 2.34 -71.59
N VAL A 934 5.96 3.61 -71.46
CA VAL A 934 6.72 4.74 -71.98
C VAL A 934 7.69 5.26 -70.91
N LEU A 935 8.99 5.03 -71.12
CA LEU A 935 10.07 5.51 -70.28
C LEU A 935 10.37 6.98 -70.62
N ALA A 936 10.11 7.88 -69.67
CA ALA A 936 10.34 9.30 -69.84
C ALA A 936 11.42 9.79 -68.86
N GLY A 937 12.48 10.43 -69.35
CA GLY A 937 13.54 10.96 -68.49
C GLY A 937 14.56 11.83 -69.20
N ARG A 938 15.42 12.52 -68.43
CA ARG A 938 16.34 13.54 -68.97
C ARG A 938 17.53 13.00 -69.77
N SER A 939 17.97 11.77 -69.51
CA SER A 939 19.16 11.17 -70.14
C SER A 939 18.75 10.07 -71.11
N ALA A 940 18.91 10.35 -72.40
CA ALA A 940 18.64 9.37 -73.45
C ALA A 940 19.48 8.09 -73.29
N GLN A 941 20.73 8.21 -72.83
CA GLN A 941 21.61 7.07 -72.60
C GLN A 941 21.07 6.14 -71.51
N LEU A 942 20.72 6.69 -70.33
CA LEU A 942 20.21 5.88 -69.22
C LEU A 942 18.86 5.24 -69.55
N LEU A 943 18.02 5.92 -70.33
CA LEU A 943 16.77 5.36 -70.83
C LEU A 943 17.01 4.18 -71.77
N SER A 944 17.97 4.29 -72.69
CA SER A 944 18.33 3.20 -73.61
C SER A 944 18.90 2.00 -72.87
N GLU A 945 19.78 2.21 -71.88
CA GLU A 945 20.32 1.15 -71.03
C GLU A 945 19.22 0.46 -70.23
N THR A 946 18.29 1.24 -69.66
CA THR A 946 17.14 0.71 -68.91
C THR A 946 16.22 -0.12 -69.80
N ALA A 947 15.91 0.36 -71.01
CA ALA A 947 15.06 -0.37 -71.96
C ALA A 947 15.69 -1.69 -72.38
N LYS A 948 17.00 -1.70 -72.72
CA LYS A 948 17.74 -2.92 -73.07
C LYS A 948 17.73 -3.94 -71.94
N GLU A 949 17.92 -3.48 -70.71
CA GLU A 949 17.95 -4.38 -69.55
C GLU A 949 16.58 -5.00 -69.27
N ILE A 950 15.51 -4.21 -69.33
CA ILE A 950 14.15 -4.76 -69.13
C ILE A 950 13.82 -5.73 -70.26
N HIS A 951 14.16 -5.42 -71.51
CA HIS A 951 13.92 -6.31 -72.65
C HIS A 951 14.72 -7.61 -72.57
N ARG A 952 15.93 -7.59 -71.99
CA ARG A 952 16.72 -8.80 -71.70
C ARG A 952 16.02 -9.72 -70.70
N GLN A 953 15.36 -9.15 -69.69
CA GLN A 953 14.64 -9.91 -68.67
C GLN A 953 13.23 -10.32 -69.11
N GLN A 954 12.61 -9.52 -70.00
CA GLN A 954 11.25 -9.66 -70.48
C GLN A 954 11.23 -9.38 -71.99
N PRO A 955 11.48 -10.41 -72.82
CA PRO A 955 11.56 -10.24 -74.28
C PRO A 955 10.27 -9.68 -74.90
N ASP A 956 9.12 -9.96 -74.30
CA ASP A 956 7.80 -9.50 -74.77
C ASP A 956 7.41 -8.11 -74.23
N ALA A 957 8.28 -7.45 -73.44
CA ALA A 957 7.99 -6.13 -72.89
C ALA A 957 7.92 -5.06 -73.98
N CYS A 958 6.78 -4.40 -74.09
CA CYS A 958 6.58 -3.26 -74.98
C CYS A 958 7.05 -1.97 -74.33
N LEU A 959 8.24 -1.49 -74.71
CA LEU A 959 8.89 -0.31 -74.13
C LEU A 959 9.19 0.74 -75.20
N GLU A 960 8.92 1.99 -74.90
CA GLU A 960 9.33 3.14 -75.72
C GLU A 960 10.03 4.18 -74.84
N ALA A 961 11.04 4.89 -75.35
CA ALA A 961 11.85 5.80 -74.55
C ALA A 961 11.86 7.22 -75.13
N PHE A 962 11.39 8.20 -74.35
CA PHE A 962 11.45 9.61 -74.72
C PHE A 962 12.30 10.42 -73.75
N GLN A 963 13.14 11.27 -74.33
CA GLN A 963 13.85 12.27 -73.55
C GLN A 963 12.89 13.40 -73.16
N VAL A 964 12.74 13.63 -71.85
CA VAL A 964 11.99 14.78 -71.31
C VAL A 964 12.71 15.34 -70.09
N ASP A 965 12.83 16.66 -70.05
CA ASP A 965 13.34 17.40 -68.91
C ASP A 965 12.20 18.20 -68.28
N LEU A 966 11.76 17.81 -67.08
CA LEU A 966 10.68 18.50 -66.36
C LEU A 966 11.08 19.86 -65.81
N SER A 967 12.37 20.22 -65.89
CA SER A 967 12.85 21.57 -65.58
C SER A 967 12.62 22.57 -66.73
N SER A 968 12.06 22.14 -67.87
CA SER A 968 11.87 22.93 -69.09
C SER A 968 10.47 22.76 -69.70
N HIS A 969 9.69 23.84 -69.78
CA HIS A 969 8.39 23.84 -70.46
C HIS A 969 8.51 23.45 -71.94
N ARG A 970 9.55 23.94 -72.61
CA ARG A 970 9.84 23.63 -74.01
C ARG A 970 10.10 22.15 -74.23
N SER A 971 10.83 21.51 -73.31
CA SER A 971 11.08 20.06 -73.34
C SER A 971 9.79 19.26 -73.18
N ILE A 972 8.92 19.66 -72.25
CA ILE A 972 7.61 19.01 -72.01
C ILE A 972 6.70 19.10 -73.27
N LYS A 973 6.65 20.25 -73.94
CA LYS A 973 5.89 20.39 -75.20
C LYS A 973 6.48 19.57 -76.34
N LYS A 974 7.80 19.50 -76.46
CA LYS A 974 8.44 18.64 -77.45
C LYS A 974 8.10 17.18 -77.20
N PHE A 975 8.08 16.76 -75.94
CA PHE A 975 7.64 15.42 -75.55
C PHE A 975 6.17 15.16 -75.92
N GLU A 976 5.26 16.09 -75.65
CA GLU A 976 3.84 15.98 -76.07
C GLU A 976 3.71 15.74 -77.59
N ALA A 977 4.41 16.53 -78.40
CA ALA A 977 4.37 16.39 -79.85
C ALA A 977 4.91 15.03 -80.31
N SER A 978 6.06 14.61 -79.77
CA SER A 978 6.68 13.32 -80.08
C SER A 978 5.80 12.13 -79.64
N LEU A 979 5.20 12.20 -78.46
CA LEU A 979 4.32 11.15 -77.94
C LEU A 979 3.06 11.02 -78.79
N ASN A 980 2.40 12.13 -79.12
CA ASN A 980 1.22 12.12 -79.97
C ASN A 980 1.52 11.61 -81.39
N GLN A 981 2.70 11.93 -81.93
CA GLN A 981 3.15 11.40 -83.21
C GLN A 981 3.34 9.87 -83.13
N TRP A 982 4.08 9.39 -82.13
CA TRP A 982 4.32 7.96 -81.94
C TRP A 982 3.04 7.15 -81.71
N ILE A 983 2.09 7.67 -80.93
CA ILE A 983 0.79 7.04 -80.71
C ILE A 983 0.05 6.85 -82.04
N ARG A 984 0.03 7.87 -82.91
CA ARG A 984 -0.57 7.78 -84.25
C ARG A 984 0.14 6.76 -85.12
N ASP A 985 1.46 6.74 -85.09
CA ASP A 985 2.28 5.87 -85.94
C ASP A 985 2.21 4.40 -85.48
N SER A 986 1.92 4.14 -84.21
CA SER A 986 1.90 2.81 -83.59
C SER A 986 0.55 2.09 -83.67
N ASN A 987 -0.46 2.67 -84.34
CA ASN A 987 -1.85 2.17 -84.37
C ASN A 987 -2.46 1.92 -82.97
N LEU A 988 -2.00 2.66 -81.95
CA LEU A 988 -2.55 2.58 -80.60
C LEU A 988 -3.71 3.57 -80.45
N GLU A 989 -4.69 3.22 -79.62
CA GLU A 989 -5.74 4.15 -79.23
C GLU A 989 -5.14 5.39 -78.54
N PRO A 990 -5.56 6.63 -78.88
CA PRO A 990 -4.95 7.85 -78.38
C PRO A 990 -5.37 8.14 -76.93
N SER A 991 -4.88 7.31 -76.03
CA SER A 991 -5.24 7.30 -74.61
C SER A 991 -4.07 6.90 -73.71
N ILE A 992 -4.10 7.37 -72.47
CA ILE A 992 -3.16 6.99 -71.42
C ILE A 992 -3.96 6.40 -70.26
N GLN A 993 -3.63 5.18 -69.84
CA GLN A 993 -4.28 4.51 -68.72
C GLN A 993 -3.60 4.84 -67.38
N LEU A 994 -2.29 5.09 -67.38
CA LEU A 994 -1.52 5.32 -66.16
C LEU A 994 -0.40 6.33 -66.41
N LEU A 995 -0.42 7.42 -65.64
CA LEU A 995 0.66 8.41 -65.60
C LEU A 995 1.33 8.35 -64.22
N ILE A 996 2.63 8.02 -64.18
CA ILE A 996 3.43 8.04 -62.94
C ILE A 996 4.42 9.21 -62.99
N ASN A 997 4.18 10.22 -62.18
CA ASN A 997 5.10 11.34 -62.02
C ASN A 997 6.19 10.96 -60.99
N ASN A 998 7.28 10.36 -61.49
CA ASN A 998 8.45 9.92 -60.71
C ASN A 998 9.67 10.81 -61.00
N ALA A 999 9.52 12.12 -60.82
CA ALA A 999 10.60 13.08 -60.95
C ALA A 999 10.82 13.78 -59.62
N GLY A 1000 12.09 13.84 -59.20
CA GLY A 1000 12.46 14.45 -57.93
C GLY A 1000 13.93 14.82 -57.90
N MET A 1001 14.22 16.02 -57.41
CA MET A 1001 15.58 16.46 -57.13
C MET A 1001 15.67 17.23 -55.80
N LEU A 1002 16.88 17.23 -55.25
CA LEU A 1002 17.29 18.07 -54.14
C LEU A 1002 18.53 18.84 -54.63
N ALA A 1003 18.50 20.17 -54.57
CA ALA A 1003 19.61 21.03 -54.95
C ALA A 1003 20.26 21.68 -53.72
N LYS A 1004 21.58 21.86 -53.74
CA LYS A 1004 22.33 22.54 -52.66
C LYS A 1004 22.23 24.06 -52.69
N SER A 1005 21.99 24.63 -53.86
CA SER A 1005 21.98 26.06 -54.13
C SER A 1005 20.76 26.41 -54.97
N HIS A 1006 20.19 27.59 -54.74
CA HIS A 1006 19.12 28.13 -55.57
C HIS A 1006 19.59 28.27 -57.03
N ARG A 1007 18.87 27.66 -57.96
CA ARG A 1007 19.13 27.73 -59.41
C ARG A 1007 17.82 28.01 -60.10
N VAL A 1008 17.84 28.90 -61.09
CA VAL A 1008 16.65 29.27 -61.86
C VAL A 1008 16.71 28.55 -63.20
N THR A 1009 15.60 27.95 -63.62
CA THR A 1009 15.46 27.29 -64.93
C THR A 1009 15.31 28.30 -66.06
N GLU A 1010 15.35 27.83 -67.31
CA GLU A 1010 15.08 28.67 -68.48
C GLU A 1010 13.68 29.30 -68.48
N ASP A 1011 12.73 28.72 -67.73
CA ASP A 1011 11.37 29.24 -67.57
C ASP A 1011 11.28 30.39 -66.54
N GLY A 1012 12.36 30.68 -65.83
CA GLY A 1012 12.43 31.70 -64.78
C GLY A 1012 12.00 31.22 -63.38
N ILE A 1013 11.94 29.91 -63.15
CA ILE A 1013 11.40 29.27 -61.93
C ILE A 1013 12.54 28.55 -61.19
N ASP A 1014 12.48 28.42 -59.86
CA ASP A 1014 13.46 27.61 -59.12
C ASP A 1014 13.49 26.15 -59.63
N GLU A 1015 14.68 25.59 -59.86
CA GLU A 1015 14.89 24.28 -60.49
C GLU A 1015 14.26 23.12 -59.71
N VAL A 1016 14.25 23.20 -58.37
CA VAL A 1016 13.62 22.18 -57.53
C VAL A 1016 12.11 22.30 -57.60
N MET A 1017 11.59 23.54 -57.55
CA MET A 1017 10.15 23.80 -57.68
C MET A 1017 9.63 23.43 -59.07
N GLN A 1018 10.41 23.71 -60.11
CA GLN A 1018 10.09 23.33 -61.49
C GLN A 1018 10.07 21.81 -61.64
N THR A 1019 11.14 21.12 -61.22
CA THR A 1019 11.24 19.66 -61.42
C THR A 1019 10.27 18.86 -60.56
N ASN A 1020 10.07 19.24 -59.30
CA ASN A 1020 9.29 18.44 -58.35
C ASN A 1020 7.79 18.77 -58.36
N TYR A 1021 7.39 19.92 -58.90
CA TYR A 1021 5.99 20.39 -58.82
C TYR A 1021 5.45 20.96 -60.15
N ILE A 1022 6.02 22.06 -60.66
CA ILE A 1022 5.46 22.75 -61.82
C ILE A 1022 5.54 21.88 -63.09
N GLY A 1023 6.66 21.18 -63.31
CA GLY A 1023 6.84 20.23 -64.41
C GLY A 1023 5.78 19.12 -64.40
N PRO A 1024 5.60 18.37 -63.30
CA PRO A 1024 4.50 17.42 -63.14
C PRO A 1024 3.11 18.03 -63.35
N PHE A 1025 2.87 19.25 -62.85
CA PHE A 1025 1.61 19.98 -63.06
C PHE A 1025 1.36 20.25 -64.56
N ILE A 1026 2.36 20.78 -65.27
CA ILE A 1026 2.29 21.09 -66.71
C ILE A 1026 2.10 19.81 -67.51
N LEU A 1027 2.91 18.78 -67.25
CA LEU A 1027 2.85 17.50 -67.94
C LEU A 1027 1.47 16.86 -67.77
N THR A 1028 0.96 16.78 -66.53
CA THR A 1028 -0.35 16.21 -66.26
C THR A 1028 -1.47 17.02 -66.92
N SER A 1029 -1.37 18.35 -66.93
CA SER A 1029 -2.36 19.23 -67.57
C SER A 1029 -2.41 19.06 -69.08
N ILE A 1030 -1.25 18.86 -69.72
CA ILE A 1030 -1.12 18.64 -71.16
C ILE A 1030 -1.60 17.24 -71.55
N LEU A 1031 -1.30 16.21 -70.76
CA LEU A 1031 -1.71 14.83 -71.03
C LEU A 1031 -3.16 14.54 -70.60
N LEU A 1032 -3.83 15.48 -69.92
CA LEU A 1032 -5.20 15.30 -69.44
C LEU A 1032 -6.21 14.88 -70.52
N PRO A 1033 -6.17 15.40 -71.77
CA PRO A 1033 -7.03 14.91 -72.85
C PRO A 1033 -6.82 13.43 -73.16
N LEU A 1034 -5.56 12.94 -73.19
CA LEU A 1034 -5.26 11.52 -73.42
C LEU A 1034 -5.71 10.65 -72.24
N LEU A 1035 -5.60 11.14 -71.01
CA LEU A 1035 -6.14 10.45 -69.82
C LEU A 1035 -7.67 10.33 -69.88
N LYS A 1036 -8.37 11.36 -70.38
CA LYS A 1036 -9.84 11.36 -70.54
C LYS A 1036 -10.33 10.44 -71.67
N ASN A 1037 -9.52 10.26 -72.71
CA ASN A 1037 -9.85 9.40 -73.85
C ASN A 1037 -9.75 7.89 -73.54
N SER A 1038 -9.24 7.52 -72.36
CA SER A 1038 -9.10 6.11 -71.98
C SER A 1038 -10.46 5.44 -71.79
N LEU A 1039 -10.67 4.33 -72.51
CA LEU A 1039 -11.87 3.48 -72.39
C LEU A 1039 -11.96 2.77 -71.04
N VAL A 1040 -10.82 2.62 -70.35
CA VAL A 1040 -10.73 2.10 -68.99
C VAL A 1040 -10.41 3.22 -68.00
N PRO A 1041 -10.78 3.09 -66.71
CA PRO A 1041 -10.30 3.98 -65.66
C PRO A 1041 -8.83 4.35 -65.79
N SER A 1042 -8.54 5.62 -66.06
CA SER A 1042 -7.17 6.11 -66.10
C SER A 1042 -6.74 6.65 -64.73
N ARG A 1043 -5.44 6.65 -64.47
CA ARG A 1043 -4.89 7.02 -63.16
C ARG A 1043 -3.68 7.93 -63.28
N VAL A 1044 -3.56 8.85 -62.32
CA VAL A 1044 -2.37 9.68 -62.11
C VAL A 1044 -1.79 9.35 -60.74
N VAL A 1045 -0.54 8.90 -60.70
CA VAL A 1045 0.21 8.61 -59.47
C VAL A 1045 1.34 9.62 -59.34
N ASN A 1046 1.25 10.48 -58.32
CA ASN A 1046 2.30 11.46 -58.02
C ASN A 1046 3.21 10.92 -56.93
N LEU A 1047 4.50 10.75 -57.23
CA LEU A 1047 5.47 10.35 -56.23
C LEU A 1047 5.86 11.55 -55.39
N THR A 1048 5.71 11.39 -54.08
CA THR A 1048 5.92 12.42 -53.08
C THR A 1048 6.88 11.89 -52.02
N SER A 1049 7.30 12.75 -51.10
CA SER A 1049 8.26 12.40 -50.06
C SER A 1049 7.69 12.72 -48.69
N PHE A 1050 7.99 11.91 -47.69
CA PHE A 1050 7.60 12.11 -46.28
C PHE A 1050 8.02 13.48 -45.71
N THR A 1051 8.99 14.14 -46.35
CA THR A 1051 9.44 15.51 -46.04
C THR A 1051 8.36 16.58 -46.16
N HIS A 1052 7.23 16.30 -46.83
CA HIS A 1052 6.06 17.20 -46.84
C HIS A 1052 5.52 17.53 -45.43
N ARG A 1053 5.75 16.65 -44.44
CA ARG A 1053 5.36 16.89 -43.03
C ARG A 1053 6.24 17.90 -42.31
N CYS A 1054 7.40 18.25 -42.87
CA CYS A 1054 8.31 19.24 -42.30
C CYS A 1054 7.96 20.68 -42.69
N VAL A 1055 6.90 20.88 -43.47
CA VAL A 1055 6.44 22.20 -43.92
C VAL A 1055 5.24 22.62 -43.07
N SER A 1056 5.39 23.69 -42.28
CA SER A 1056 4.34 24.22 -41.41
C SER A 1056 3.50 25.32 -42.07
N GLU A 1057 4.10 26.13 -42.95
CA GLU A 1057 3.45 27.26 -43.62
C GLU A 1057 3.91 27.36 -45.08
N ILE A 1058 3.00 27.80 -45.95
CA ILE A 1058 3.29 28.07 -47.37
C ILE A 1058 2.75 29.47 -47.68
N ASP A 1059 3.63 30.37 -48.08
CA ASP A 1059 3.24 31.56 -48.83
C ASP A 1059 3.04 31.20 -50.31
N VAL A 1060 1.94 31.69 -50.89
CA VAL A 1060 1.48 31.48 -52.28
C VAL A 1060 1.45 32.83 -53.00
N SER A 1061 2.52 33.60 -52.87
CA SER A 1061 2.78 34.83 -53.65
C SER A 1061 3.65 34.51 -54.88
N GLU A 1062 3.57 35.31 -55.94
CA GLU A 1062 4.41 35.16 -57.16
C GLU A 1062 5.92 35.18 -56.84
N GLU A 1063 6.31 35.86 -55.76
CA GLU A 1063 7.69 35.99 -55.30
C GLU A 1063 8.15 34.81 -54.41
N ALA A 1064 7.22 33.98 -53.89
CA ALA A 1064 7.49 32.93 -52.88
C ALA A 1064 7.67 31.49 -53.43
N LEU A 1065 7.87 31.34 -54.75
CA LEU A 1065 8.24 30.05 -55.39
C LEU A 1065 9.71 29.64 -55.13
N GLN A 1066 10.40 30.32 -54.22
CA GLN A 1066 11.78 30.05 -53.80
C GLN A 1066 11.82 29.14 -52.56
N GLY A 1067 11.64 27.82 -52.74
CA GLY A 1067 11.89 26.85 -51.67
C GLY A 1067 11.34 25.45 -51.90
N VAL A 1068 12.03 24.46 -51.33
CA VAL A 1068 11.69 23.02 -51.42
C VAL A 1068 10.34 22.75 -50.74
N LYS A 1069 9.29 22.51 -51.52
CA LYS A 1069 7.94 22.24 -50.98
C LYS A 1069 7.33 20.97 -51.61
N PHE A 1070 7.78 19.79 -51.17
CA PHE A 1070 7.17 18.50 -51.57
C PHE A 1070 5.66 18.42 -51.26
N VAL A 1071 5.18 19.26 -50.33
CA VAL A 1071 3.76 19.44 -50.00
C VAL A 1071 2.93 20.03 -51.16
N CYS A 1072 3.52 20.81 -52.08
CA CYS A 1072 2.81 21.40 -53.22
C CYS A 1072 2.30 20.33 -54.19
N LEU A 1073 3.07 19.26 -54.44
CA LEU A 1073 2.64 18.15 -55.29
C LEU A 1073 1.49 17.35 -54.67
N LEU A 1074 1.47 17.21 -53.34
CA LEU A 1074 0.32 16.63 -52.61
C LEU A 1074 -0.93 17.51 -52.71
N MET A 1075 -0.79 18.82 -52.49
CA MET A 1075 -1.89 19.77 -52.62
C MET A 1075 -2.47 19.75 -54.04
N PHE A 1076 -1.61 19.68 -55.06
CA PHE A 1076 -2.04 19.48 -56.43
C PHE A 1076 -2.73 18.14 -56.65
N SER A 1077 -2.22 17.05 -56.09
CA SER A 1077 -2.87 15.74 -56.22
C SER A 1077 -4.30 15.77 -55.68
N TYR A 1078 -4.52 16.42 -54.53
CA TYR A 1078 -5.83 16.55 -53.93
C TYR A 1078 -6.73 17.57 -54.65
N GLU A 1079 -6.17 18.68 -55.14
CA GLU A 1079 -6.95 19.64 -55.91
C GLU A 1079 -7.34 19.07 -57.28
N LEU A 1080 -6.43 18.38 -57.97
CA LEU A 1080 -6.72 17.66 -59.21
C LEU A 1080 -7.81 16.62 -58.98
N HIS A 1081 -7.74 15.86 -57.88
CA HIS A 1081 -8.81 14.94 -57.48
C HIS A 1081 -10.16 15.65 -57.29
N ARG A 1082 -10.19 16.84 -56.69
CA ARG A 1082 -11.43 17.62 -56.50
C ARG A 1082 -11.99 18.18 -57.82
N GLN A 1083 -11.11 18.66 -58.69
CA GLN A 1083 -11.46 19.23 -60.00
C GLN A 1083 -11.98 18.14 -60.98
N LEU A 1084 -11.45 16.92 -60.85
CA LEU A 1084 -11.88 15.77 -61.63
C LEU A 1084 -13.08 15.11 -60.94
N HIS A 1085 -14.29 15.47 -61.36
CA HIS A 1085 -15.53 14.83 -60.90
C HIS A 1085 -15.49 13.30 -61.12
N ILE A 1086 -16.24 12.55 -60.30
CA ILE A 1086 -16.39 11.07 -60.38
C ILE A 1086 -16.76 10.59 -61.80
N SER A 1087 -17.46 11.43 -62.58
CA SER A 1087 -17.86 11.16 -63.96
C SER A 1087 -16.71 11.19 -64.99
N SER A 1088 -15.53 11.74 -64.65
CA SER A 1088 -14.39 11.87 -65.57
C SER A 1088 -13.63 10.55 -65.79
N GLY A 1089 -13.89 9.53 -64.98
CA GLY A 1089 -13.24 8.22 -65.09
C GLY A 1089 -11.77 8.18 -64.66
N ILE A 1090 -11.17 9.32 -64.29
CA ILE A 1090 -9.77 9.47 -63.87
C ILE A 1090 -9.66 9.41 -62.35
N SER A 1091 -8.72 8.63 -61.82
CA SER A 1091 -8.36 8.62 -60.40
C SER A 1091 -6.99 9.25 -60.16
N VAL A 1092 -6.82 9.96 -59.04
CA VAL A 1092 -5.56 10.62 -58.69
C VAL A 1092 -5.08 10.11 -57.34
N MET A 1093 -3.86 9.61 -57.29
CA MET A 1093 -3.23 9.05 -56.09
C MET A 1093 -1.90 9.74 -55.84
N ALA A 1094 -1.52 9.82 -54.58
CA ALA A 1094 -0.15 10.15 -54.19
C ALA A 1094 0.50 8.92 -53.57
N ALA A 1095 1.75 8.66 -53.92
CA ALA A 1095 2.53 7.55 -53.37
C ALA A 1095 3.83 8.08 -52.78
N ASP A 1096 4.24 7.52 -51.66
CA ASP A 1096 5.56 7.72 -51.07
C ASP A 1096 6.23 6.36 -50.92
N PRO A 1097 7.33 6.11 -51.65
CA PRO A 1097 8.04 4.84 -51.62
C PRO A 1097 8.79 4.60 -50.29
N GLY A 1098 8.70 5.52 -49.33
CA GLY A 1098 9.48 5.50 -48.10
C GLY A 1098 10.90 5.99 -48.32
N VAL A 1099 11.77 5.79 -47.32
CA VAL A 1099 13.18 6.15 -47.47
C VAL A 1099 13.84 5.07 -48.34
N VAL A 1100 13.99 5.33 -49.63
CA VAL A 1100 14.69 4.43 -50.56
C VAL A 1100 16.01 5.06 -50.97
N GLU A 1101 17.05 4.24 -51.10
CA GLU A 1101 18.35 4.67 -51.62
C GLU A 1101 18.22 5.08 -53.09
N THR A 1102 17.99 6.38 -53.32
CA THR A 1102 17.87 6.99 -54.65
C THR A 1102 19.00 7.97 -54.90
N ARG A 1103 19.25 8.29 -56.17
CA ARG A 1103 20.19 9.34 -56.58
C ARG A 1103 19.67 10.76 -56.28
N ILE A 1104 18.60 10.94 -55.49
CA ILE A 1104 18.02 12.25 -55.16
C ILE A 1104 18.96 13.09 -54.27
N MET A 1105 19.74 12.44 -53.40
CA MET A 1105 20.70 13.09 -52.49
C MET A 1105 22.11 13.28 -53.11
N ARG A 1106 22.26 13.12 -54.42
CA ARG A 1106 23.55 13.22 -55.14
C ARG A 1106 24.28 14.56 -54.97
N GLU A 1107 23.53 15.63 -54.68
CA GLU A 1107 24.13 16.93 -54.45
C GLU A 1107 24.57 17.12 -53.00
N LEU A 1108 24.10 16.35 -52.01
CA LEU A 1108 24.56 16.46 -50.61
C LEU A 1108 26.02 15.95 -50.46
N PRO A 1109 26.80 16.47 -49.48
CA PRO A 1109 28.13 15.95 -49.23
C PRO A 1109 28.07 14.44 -48.96
N PRO A 1110 28.93 13.60 -49.58
CA PRO A 1110 28.85 12.13 -49.48
C PRO A 1110 28.88 11.61 -48.05
N CYS A 1111 29.55 12.31 -47.13
CA CYS A 1111 29.57 12.02 -45.71
C CYS A 1111 28.21 12.22 -45.03
N LEU A 1112 27.49 13.29 -45.36
CA LEU A 1112 26.16 13.60 -44.80
C LEU A 1112 25.07 12.70 -45.37
N SER A 1113 25.09 12.42 -46.67
CA SER A 1113 24.12 11.49 -47.28
C SER A 1113 24.33 10.06 -46.79
N ARG A 1114 25.58 9.61 -46.63
CA ARG A 1114 25.92 8.28 -46.10
C ARG A 1114 25.61 8.15 -44.61
N PHE A 1115 25.80 9.22 -43.82
CA PHE A 1115 25.39 9.27 -42.42
C PHE A 1115 23.86 9.27 -42.25
N ALA A 1116 23.13 10.05 -43.05
CA ALA A 1116 21.67 10.06 -43.04
C ALA A 1116 21.09 8.68 -43.42
N PHE A 1117 21.62 8.04 -44.47
CA PHE A 1117 21.21 6.69 -44.84
C PHE A 1117 21.61 5.64 -43.79
N PHE A 1118 22.75 5.80 -43.12
CA PHE A 1118 23.16 4.94 -42.00
C PHE A 1118 22.17 5.02 -40.83
N ILE A 1119 21.82 6.23 -40.40
CA ILE A 1119 20.82 6.46 -39.33
C ILE A 1119 19.46 5.88 -39.71
N LEU A 1120 19.00 6.14 -40.94
CA LEU A 1120 17.70 5.64 -41.42
C LEU A 1120 17.68 4.12 -41.59
N ARG A 1121 18.83 3.51 -41.91
CA ARG A 1121 19.01 2.05 -41.95
C ARG A 1121 19.00 1.44 -40.54
N THR A 1122 19.64 2.08 -39.56
CA THR A 1122 19.63 1.61 -38.16
C THR A 1122 18.26 1.70 -37.50
N LEU A 1123 17.39 2.59 -37.98
CA LEU A 1123 16.01 2.75 -37.50
C LEU A 1123 15.00 1.88 -38.26
N ASN A 1124 15.44 0.98 -39.15
CA ASN A 1124 14.58 0.19 -40.05
C ASN A 1124 13.61 1.02 -40.92
N LEU A 1125 13.93 2.29 -41.18
CA LEU A 1125 13.11 3.19 -41.99
C LEU A 1125 13.52 3.17 -43.48
N LEU A 1126 14.68 2.56 -43.80
CA LEU A 1126 15.25 2.47 -45.15
C LEU A 1126 14.74 1.22 -45.89
N GLN A 1127 13.97 1.41 -46.96
CA GLN A 1127 13.46 0.35 -47.84
C GLN A 1127 14.42 0.10 -49.02
N GLN A 1128 14.55 -1.18 -49.44
CA GLN A 1128 15.25 -1.55 -50.68
C GLN A 1128 14.47 -1.03 -51.90
N PRO A 1129 15.10 -0.68 -53.04
CA PRO A 1129 14.40 -0.19 -54.22
C PRO A 1129 13.28 -1.10 -54.73
N ASP A 1130 13.48 -2.42 -54.67
CA ASP A 1130 12.48 -3.41 -55.10
C ASP A 1130 11.29 -3.52 -54.14
N THR A 1131 11.44 -3.08 -52.88
CA THR A 1131 10.37 -3.05 -51.87
C THR A 1131 9.74 -1.65 -51.76
N GLY A 1132 10.52 -0.60 -52.06
CA GLY A 1132 10.05 0.77 -52.09
C GLY A 1132 9.12 1.06 -53.26
N ILE A 1133 9.15 0.24 -54.31
CA ILE A 1133 8.20 0.37 -55.43
C ILE A 1133 6.80 -0.14 -55.09
N ASP A 1134 6.63 -0.93 -54.03
CA ASP A 1134 5.33 -1.52 -53.66
C ASP A 1134 4.26 -0.45 -53.48
N ALA A 1135 4.57 0.66 -52.80
CA ALA A 1135 3.62 1.77 -52.61
C ALA A 1135 3.20 2.43 -53.93
N VAL A 1136 4.10 2.44 -54.92
CA VAL A 1136 3.85 3.01 -56.25
C VAL A 1136 2.98 2.04 -57.06
N LEU A 1137 3.26 0.74 -57.01
CA LEU A 1137 2.45 -0.29 -57.66
C LEU A 1137 1.05 -0.39 -57.04
N ASP A 1138 0.96 -0.35 -55.71
CA ASP A 1138 -0.31 -0.31 -55.00
C ASP A 1138 -1.16 0.87 -55.45
N ALA A 1139 -0.57 2.06 -55.57
CA ALA A 1139 -1.28 3.25 -56.05
C ALA A 1139 -1.66 3.15 -57.53
N ALA A 1140 -0.78 2.58 -58.37
CA ALA A 1140 -1.01 2.40 -59.80
C ALA A 1140 -2.10 1.37 -60.11
N LEU A 1141 -2.19 0.31 -59.29
CA LEU A 1141 -3.14 -0.79 -59.46
C LEU A 1141 -4.37 -0.67 -58.56
N ALA A 1142 -4.45 0.37 -57.73
CA ALA A 1142 -5.55 0.58 -56.80
C ALA A 1142 -6.91 0.72 -57.48
N PRO A 1143 -8.00 0.28 -56.82
CA PRO A 1143 -9.35 0.46 -57.34
C PRO A 1143 -9.78 1.94 -57.31
N ARG A 1144 -10.82 2.30 -58.07
CA ARG A 1144 -11.24 3.71 -58.29
C ARG A 1144 -11.59 4.44 -56.98
N GLU A 1145 -12.11 3.71 -56.01
CA GLU A 1145 -12.50 4.21 -54.68
C GLU A 1145 -11.29 4.66 -53.84
N ALA A 1146 -10.07 4.35 -54.30
CA ALA A 1146 -8.85 4.82 -53.68
C ALA A 1146 -8.35 6.18 -54.20
N SER A 1147 -9.09 6.82 -55.12
CA SER A 1147 -8.76 8.18 -55.57
C SER A 1147 -8.72 9.16 -54.38
N GLY A 1148 -7.78 10.10 -54.42
CA GLY A 1148 -7.53 11.07 -53.34
C GLY A 1148 -6.75 10.51 -52.15
N LYS A 1149 -6.33 9.23 -52.17
CA LYS A 1149 -5.55 8.62 -51.08
C LYS A 1149 -4.05 8.81 -51.25
N TYR A 1150 -3.35 8.72 -50.12
CA TYR A 1150 -1.90 8.75 -50.01
C TYR A 1150 -1.38 7.38 -49.57
N PHE A 1151 -0.63 6.72 -50.46
CA PHE A 1151 -0.05 5.38 -50.27
C PHE A 1151 1.36 5.49 -49.70
N PHE A 1152 1.67 4.64 -48.72
CA PHE A 1152 2.97 4.67 -48.02
C PHE A 1152 3.45 3.28 -47.64
N GLY A 1153 4.67 2.93 -48.07
CA GLY A 1153 5.41 1.75 -47.59
C GLY A 1153 4.89 0.38 -48.04
N GLY A 1154 4.03 0.30 -49.07
CA GLY A 1154 3.61 -0.94 -49.73
C GLY A 1154 2.41 -1.66 -49.09
N LYS A 1155 1.97 -2.77 -49.72
CA LYS A 1155 0.87 -3.66 -49.30
C LYS A 1155 -0.52 -3.01 -49.22
N GLY A 1156 -0.81 -2.07 -50.10
CA GLY A 1156 -2.07 -1.32 -50.16
C GLY A 1156 -2.25 -0.34 -48.99
N ARG A 1157 -1.20 -0.09 -48.20
CA ARG A 1157 -1.27 0.77 -47.02
C ARG A 1157 -1.48 2.23 -47.42
N THR A 1158 -2.53 2.84 -46.87
CA THR A 1158 -2.81 4.28 -47.01
C THR A 1158 -2.77 4.96 -45.65
N ILE A 1159 -2.17 6.15 -45.60
CA ILE A 1159 -2.09 6.98 -44.37
C ILE A 1159 -2.53 8.41 -44.69
N ARG A 1160 -2.86 9.20 -43.67
CA ARG A 1160 -3.08 10.64 -43.85
C ARG A 1160 -1.75 11.37 -44.08
N SER A 1161 -1.73 12.28 -45.05
CA SER A 1161 -0.62 13.20 -45.29
C SER A 1161 -0.65 14.38 -44.30
N SER A 1162 0.25 15.36 -44.45
CA SER A 1162 0.32 16.54 -43.59
C SER A 1162 -1.02 17.29 -43.48
N VAL A 1163 -1.27 17.95 -42.35
CA VAL A 1163 -2.47 18.77 -42.16
C VAL A 1163 -2.57 19.85 -43.24
N LEU A 1164 -1.44 20.52 -43.52
CA LEU A 1164 -1.36 21.59 -44.51
C LEU A 1164 -1.78 21.16 -45.91
N SER A 1165 -1.48 19.92 -46.34
CA SER A 1165 -1.87 19.46 -47.67
C SER A 1165 -3.38 19.36 -47.89
N TYR A 1166 -4.18 19.31 -46.82
CA TYR A 1166 -5.64 19.30 -46.89
C TYR A 1166 -6.27 20.71 -46.84
N ASP A 1167 -5.48 21.77 -46.73
CA ASP A 1167 -6.00 23.14 -46.78
C ASP A 1167 -6.52 23.47 -48.19
N ILE A 1168 -7.85 23.56 -48.30
CA ILE A 1168 -8.56 23.74 -49.56
C ILE A 1168 -8.28 25.14 -50.14
N GLU A 1169 -8.20 26.17 -49.30
CA GLU A 1169 -8.07 27.54 -49.76
C GLU A 1169 -6.65 27.82 -50.29
N ILE A 1170 -5.64 27.28 -49.61
CA ILE A 1170 -4.25 27.33 -50.11
C ILE A 1170 -4.10 26.50 -51.39
N ALA A 1171 -4.70 25.31 -51.47
CA ALA A 1171 -4.63 24.47 -52.66
C ALA A 1171 -5.29 25.12 -53.89
N LYS A 1172 -6.44 25.80 -53.72
CA LYS A 1172 -7.08 26.58 -54.78
C LYS A 1172 -6.22 27.76 -55.25
N LYS A 1173 -5.61 28.50 -54.31
CA LYS A 1173 -4.69 29.61 -54.64
C LYS A 1173 -3.48 29.10 -55.43
N LEU A 1174 -2.87 28.00 -54.97
CA LEU A 1174 -1.74 27.37 -55.65
C LEU A 1174 -2.13 26.89 -57.04
N TRP A 1175 -3.31 26.28 -57.21
CA TRP A 1175 -3.83 25.88 -58.51
C TRP A 1175 -4.05 27.06 -59.46
N ALA A 1176 -4.63 28.16 -58.96
CA ALA A 1176 -4.85 29.36 -59.75
C ALA A 1176 -3.53 29.97 -60.23
N ALA A 1177 -2.53 30.07 -59.34
CA ALA A 1177 -1.19 30.56 -59.67
C ALA A 1177 -0.49 29.67 -60.72
N SER A 1178 -0.47 28.35 -60.51
CA SER A 1178 0.12 27.40 -61.48
C SER A 1178 -0.59 27.43 -62.84
N SER A 1179 -1.91 27.61 -62.84
CA SER A 1179 -2.70 27.74 -64.08
C SER A 1179 -2.42 29.05 -64.82
N ALA A 1180 -2.24 30.16 -64.10
CA ALA A 1180 -1.87 31.44 -64.68
C ALA A 1180 -0.47 31.38 -65.31
N LEU A 1181 0.49 30.81 -64.59
CA LEU A 1181 1.86 30.59 -65.07
C LEU A 1181 1.90 29.73 -66.34
N LEU A 1182 1.12 28.64 -66.40
CA LEU A 1182 1.01 27.82 -67.61
C LEU A 1182 0.44 28.62 -68.81
N ARG A 1183 -0.53 29.53 -68.58
CA ARG A 1183 -1.04 30.40 -69.64
C ARG A 1183 0.03 31.37 -70.12
N GLU A 1184 0.81 31.93 -69.20
CA GLU A 1184 1.91 32.84 -69.52
C GLU A 1184 3.01 32.15 -70.33
N LEU A 1185 3.47 30.98 -69.89
CA LEU A 1185 4.47 30.18 -70.62
C LEU A 1185 3.98 29.80 -72.03
N ARG A 1186 2.67 29.52 -72.19
CA ARG A 1186 2.07 29.29 -73.51
C ARG A 1186 2.09 30.54 -74.40
N LEU A 1187 1.92 31.73 -73.84
CA LEU A 1187 1.97 33.00 -74.58
C LEU A 1187 3.42 33.31 -75.03
N ARG A 1188 4.42 33.13 -74.16
CA ARG A 1188 5.85 33.33 -74.51
C ARG A 1188 6.30 32.42 -75.67
N ASP A 1189 5.78 31.19 -75.74
CA ASP A 1189 6.05 30.27 -76.84
C ASP A 1189 5.40 30.68 -78.18
N CYS A 1190 4.28 31.42 -78.15
CA CYS A 1190 3.64 31.94 -79.35
C CYS A 1190 4.38 33.18 -79.89
N GLU A 1191 4.87 34.05 -79.00
CA GLU A 1191 5.67 35.23 -79.37
C GLU A 1191 7.03 34.83 -79.97
N SER A 1192 7.72 33.82 -79.42
CA SER A 1192 8.99 33.31 -79.96
C SER A 1192 8.89 32.58 -81.31
N ARG A 1193 7.68 32.26 -81.80
CA ARG A 1193 7.44 31.68 -83.14
C ARG A 1193 7.07 32.72 -84.20
N THR A 1194 6.80 33.97 -83.81
CA THR A 1194 6.44 35.08 -84.71
C THR A 1194 7.56 36.13 -84.87
N GLY A 1195 8.70 35.90 -84.23
CA GLY A 1195 9.92 36.71 -84.33
C GLY A 1195 11.00 36.09 -85.21
#